data_AF-A0A928YTY5-F1
#
_entry.id   AF-A0A928YTY5-F1
#
_cell.length_a   1.000
_cell.length_b   1.000
_cell.length_c   1.000
_cell.angle_alpha   90.00
_cell.angle_beta   90.00
_cell.angle_gamma   90.00
#
_symmetry.space_group_name_H-M   'P 1'
#
loop_
_entity.id
_entity.type
_entity.pdbx_description
1 polymer ?
#
loop_
_entity_poly.entity_id
_entity_poly.type
_entity_poly.pdbx_seq_one_letter_code
_entity_poly.pdbx_strand_id
1 'polypeptide(L)'
;MKQPSSFRKSLLSTCVAAVALSSVSTIALAQEEDYMVEEVVVTGIRASLANSVNVKRDAASVVDAISAEDIGKLPDTTIADSLQRVPGIQIRRNAGEGANVNVRGMPQVSTLMNGEQFLSASSITTTQPEFTDIPAELLSRVDVLKSAQASTLAAGVAGTIDLIARRPFDLDSGWTFAGSAEGSQGNYTDDDTGHKITGFAGFNNGDNFGALLSVTNSKATLANYRYGMYSDGWFRGYNEDADWPGRDVPKDLTGDGDTNDVVFGTIDYGVTNRIAERERLGVSGTVQFQVNDRVELLADVFYTKMEQGDFVNGLIADNAWSKYDWVNPDQSTLVNRGPAAGGNGKDFYTASVVNLEALRVLAKSETQMSDRESINLNLQANIEVNDNLSGSVRYVHGNATNEHTRNFADAFITSGAQHGLQTNKGGVKAPVNPNGYGPDRVDVVADFSGKHPSFTYPENFGQDINSYGMVSTFADQNRDEEATLDVLRLDGTYDFNDGMKFDFGYRFADREVVRDQFDYVAPFTVKNADGNDVTVYSKWRDSGLEGVKGGETIGQTFSFTDLQNRGLITSISDFGPAGDGNSYYFINTNAMKNNLAFQEQFFPGNIKVKDGRESYIVDEQTQTFYAQASFEGDSGLPYQANVGLQYIETDLAITKYNMDFRYRIEVDGVPYQTLDGTPNAITGTNVIRRSFNDFLPRANIAFETSENTKLRLAYTKTMMQMDANNLGRGRVFTTNYDSDNNVFKSVSASEYGNPYMNPWRSDNLDASLEWYFTDGGMITIGAFRVDVETAIATRTTQIDTVPDSDGVNRNPDGEIDLTVVENTEGNVIKGWELGYQQSFDFLPGLWSGLGTTINYTYTTGTGSDQDFYGKTAPMADNSKNQVNAVLWYEYDKWQARIAYNYRSERFIGRQWIDGNPSAWWQAPTSYVDASVSYDINDNVSVYLQGTNLTKEYEETYMQWSDVVVNQNIYEARYTVGVRAKF
;
A
#
# COMPACT_ATOMS: atom_id res chain seq x y z
N MET A 1 -11.35 -31.34 31.61
CA MET A 1 -12.20 -32.33 30.93
C MET A 1 -12.26 -33.66 31.68
N LYS A 2 -13.36 -34.42 31.58
CA LYS A 2 -13.39 -35.88 31.85
C LYS A 2 -13.07 -36.58 30.53
N GLN A 3 -12.12 -37.51 30.58
CA GLN A 3 -11.47 -38.20 29.45
C GLN A 3 -12.42 -38.64 28.31
N PRO A 4 -11.98 -38.55 27.03
CA PRO A 4 -12.59 -39.28 25.94
C PRO A 4 -12.21 -40.77 26.04
N SER A 5 -13.16 -41.66 25.76
CA SER A 5 -12.97 -43.10 25.85
C SER A 5 -12.11 -43.65 24.70
N SER A 6 -10.86 -43.99 25.00
CA SER A 6 -9.99 -44.75 24.09
C SER A 6 -10.49 -46.20 23.91
N PHE A 7 -10.61 -46.65 22.66
CA PHE A 7 -10.90 -48.03 22.28
C PHE A 7 -9.70 -48.93 22.61
N ARG A 8 -9.83 -49.87 23.56
CA ARG A 8 -8.76 -50.81 23.95
C ARG A 8 -8.67 -52.00 22.98
N LYS A 9 -7.68 -52.02 22.09
CA LYS A 9 -7.26 -53.24 21.38
C LYS A 9 -6.16 -53.98 22.17
N SER A 10 -6.47 -55.24 22.48
CA SER A 10 -5.52 -56.34 22.77
C SER A 10 -4.99 -56.51 24.20
N LEU A 11 -5.77 -57.22 25.03
CA LEU A 11 -5.27 -57.94 26.22
C LEU A 11 -4.81 -59.39 25.89
N LEU A 12 -4.87 -59.79 24.61
CA LEU A 12 -4.51 -61.14 24.13
C LEU A 12 -3.11 -61.22 23.50
N SER A 13 -2.56 -60.09 23.04
CA SER A 13 -1.21 -59.99 22.44
C SER A 13 -0.10 -59.97 23.50
N THR A 14 -0.38 -59.42 24.68
CA THR A 14 0.59 -59.30 25.79
C THR A 14 0.90 -60.64 26.47
N CYS A 15 -0.01 -61.61 26.42
CA CYS A 15 0.20 -62.95 26.99
C CYS A 15 1.03 -63.88 26.09
N VAL A 16 1.20 -63.55 24.80
CA VAL A 16 1.96 -64.38 23.85
C VAL A 16 3.42 -63.91 23.69
N ALA A 17 3.72 -62.65 23.98
CA ALA A 17 5.10 -62.13 23.94
C ALA A 17 5.89 -62.35 25.26
N ALA A 18 5.22 -62.63 26.39
CA ALA A 18 5.85 -62.71 27.71
C ALA A 18 6.61 -64.02 28.03
N VAL A 19 6.76 -64.96 27.07
CA VAL A 19 7.45 -66.24 27.30
C VAL A 19 8.76 -66.40 26.49
N ALA A 20 9.09 -65.46 25.60
CA ALA A 20 10.32 -65.55 24.81
C ALA A 20 11.13 -64.25 24.89
N LEU A 21 12.22 -64.30 25.67
CA LEU A 21 13.39 -63.40 25.73
C LEU A 21 13.64 -62.79 27.12
N SER A 22 13.89 -63.66 28.09
CA SER A 22 14.64 -63.33 29.30
C SER A 22 16.16 -63.34 29.02
N SER A 23 16.72 -62.21 28.57
CA SER A 23 18.10 -61.79 28.86
C SER A 23 18.46 -60.52 28.09
N VAL A 24 19.25 -59.66 28.74
CA VAL A 24 19.91 -58.44 28.24
C VAL A 24 19.20 -57.10 28.58
N SER A 25 19.76 -56.48 29.63
CA SER A 25 19.97 -55.03 29.84
C SER A 25 18.78 -54.07 29.95
N THR A 26 18.72 -53.42 31.11
CA THR A 26 17.89 -52.27 31.48
C THR A 26 17.96 -51.12 30.48
N ILE A 27 16.84 -50.80 29.83
CA ILE A 27 16.55 -49.50 29.22
C ILE A 27 15.38 -48.91 30.00
N ALA A 28 15.55 -47.69 30.49
CA ALA A 28 14.50 -46.92 31.14
C ALA A 28 13.41 -46.60 30.09
N LEU A 29 12.18 -47.02 30.36
CA LEU A 29 11.01 -46.59 29.59
C LEU A 29 10.72 -45.14 29.98
N ALA A 30 11.00 -44.22 29.07
CA ALA A 30 10.47 -42.87 29.11
C ALA A 30 8.95 -42.95 28.92
N GLN A 31 8.23 -42.23 29.76
CA GLN A 31 6.78 -42.05 29.66
C GLN A 31 6.54 -41.06 28.52
N GLU A 32 5.92 -41.50 27.43
CA GLU A 32 5.35 -40.62 26.41
C GLU A 32 4.29 -39.73 27.10
N GLU A 33 4.62 -38.46 27.29
CA GLU A 33 3.64 -37.42 27.57
C GLU A 33 3.00 -37.02 26.25
N ASP A 34 1.71 -37.34 26.15
CA ASP A 34 0.78 -36.95 25.09
C ASP A 34 0.57 -35.43 25.21
N TYR A 35 1.31 -34.64 24.43
CA TYR A 35 1.15 -33.19 24.33
C TYR A 35 -0.10 -32.87 23.51
N MET A 36 -1.27 -33.04 24.12
CA MET A 36 -2.51 -32.44 23.62
C MET A 36 -2.40 -30.93 23.82
N VAL A 37 -2.18 -30.18 22.74
CA VAL A 37 -2.22 -28.72 22.73
C VAL A 37 -3.66 -28.30 22.98
N GLU A 38 -4.01 -28.01 24.24
CA GLU A 38 -5.21 -27.27 24.62
C GLU A 38 -5.01 -25.81 24.18
N GLU A 39 -5.49 -25.46 22.98
CA GLU A 39 -5.62 -24.06 22.55
C GLU A 39 -6.79 -23.41 23.29
N VAL A 40 -6.56 -23.02 24.54
CA VAL A 40 -7.45 -22.14 25.30
C VAL A 40 -7.15 -20.71 24.86
N VAL A 41 -8.19 -19.86 24.79
CA VAL A 41 -8.07 -18.39 24.62
C VAL A 41 -6.86 -17.88 25.38
N VAL A 42 -5.81 -17.56 24.61
CA VAL A 42 -4.51 -17.18 25.13
C VAL A 42 -4.66 -15.85 25.87
N THR A 43 -4.51 -15.88 27.19
CA THR A 43 -4.51 -14.66 28.00
C THR A 43 -3.07 -14.35 28.40
N GLY A 44 -2.54 -13.25 27.86
CA GLY A 44 -1.20 -12.76 28.22
C GLY A 44 -0.21 -12.77 27.06
N ILE A 45 0.77 -11.88 27.15
CA ILE A 45 1.88 -11.70 26.21
C ILE A 45 2.75 -12.97 26.17
N ARG A 46 2.94 -13.66 27.30
CA ARG A 46 3.79 -14.86 27.33
C ARG A 46 3.22 -16.01 26.54
N ALA A 47 1.93 -16.26 26.74
CA ALA A 47 1.27 -17.39 26.12
C ALA A 47 1.12 -17.16 24.59
N SER A 48 0.94 -15.91 24.14
CA SER A 48 0.91 -15.60 22.70
C SER A 48 2.27 -15.80 22.05
N LEU A 49 3.33 -15.36 22.71
CA LEU A 49 4.71 -15.55 22.27
C LEU A 49 5.13 -17.03 22.22
N ALA A 50 4.70 -17.83 23.21
CA ALA A 50 4.94 -19.28 23.21
C ALA A 50 4.20 -19.98 22.06
N ASN A 51 2.94 -19.58 21.78
CA ASN A 51 2.19 -20.12 20.65
C ASN A 51 2.89 -19.84 19.30
N SER A 52 3.33 -18.59 19.09
CA SER A 52 4.11 -18.22 17.89
C SER A 52 5.41 -19.01 17.76
N VAL A 53 6.10 -19.30 18.87
CA VAL A 53 7.31 -20.14 18.89
C VAL A 53 6.99 -21.58 18.52
N ASN A 54 5.89 -22.15 19.00
CA ASN A 54 5.48 -23.52 18.69
C ASN A 54 5.14 -23.69 17.21
N VAL A 55 4.38 -22.76 16.62
CA VAL A 55 4.10 -22.77 15.17
C VAL A 55 5.39 -22.86 14.36
N LYS A 56 6.42 -22.10 14.75
CA LYS A 56 7.73 -22.13 14.09
C LYS A 56 8.51 -23.43 14.36
N ARG A 57 8.44 -23.96 15.59
CA ARG A 57 9.11 -25.19 16.00
C ARG A 57 8.58 -26.40 15.23
N ASP A 58 7.27 -26.44 14.99
CA ASP A 58 6.56 -27.59 14.44
C ASP A 58 6.47 -27.57 12.91
N ALA A 59 6.60 -26.39 12.30
CA ALA A 59 6.66 -26.27 10.84
C ALA A 59 7.87 -27.03 10.27
N ALA A 60 7.74 -27.61 9.07
CA ALA A 60 8.88 -28.13 8.29
C ALA A 60 9.54 -27.03 7.43
N SER A 61 8.75 -26.05 7.00
CA SER A 61 9.17 -24.86 6.23
C SER A 61 9.61 -23.70 7.14
N VAL A 62 10.18 -22.65 6.54
CA VAL A 62 10.52 -21.40 7.24
C VAL A 62 9.27 -20.55 7.37
N VAL A 63 8.74 -20.47 8.60
CA VAL A 63 7.50 -19.76 8.93
C VAL A 63 7.73 -18.92 10.19
N ASP A 64 7.08 -17.76 10.23
CA ASP A 64 6.93 -16.95 11.44
C ASP A 64 5.45 -16.67 11.66
N ALA A 65 5.02 -16.43 12.90
CA ALA A 65 3.62 -16.23 13.21
C ALA A 65 3.41 -15.15 14.29
N ILE A 66 2.29 -14.42 14.19
CA ILE A 66 1.85 -13.45 15.21
C ILE A 66 0.41 -13.76 15.61
N SER A 67 0.16 -13.98 16.90
CA SER A 67 -1.19 -14.16 17.43
C SER A 67 -2.01 -12.86 17.42
N ALA A 68 -3.33 -12.96 17.20
CA ALA A 68 -4.24 -11.83 17.23
C ALA A 68 -4.37 -11.15 18.60
N GLU A 69 -4.15 -11.88 19.71
CA GLU A 69 -4.09 -11.25 21.05
C GLU A 69 -2.87 -10.32 21.16
N ASP A 70 -1.76 -10.73 20.52
CA ASP A 70 -0.55 -9.95 20.35
C ASP A 70 -0.73 -8.74 19.42
N ILE A 71 -1.77 -8.72 18.59
CA ILE A 71 -2.14 -7.56 17.76
C ILE A 71 -3.04 -6.63 18.59
N GLY A 72 -4.12 -7.17 19.15
CA GLY A 72 -5.16 -6.39 19.85
C GLY A 72 -4.75 -5.84 21.23
N LYS A 73 -3.70 -6.35 21.87
CA LYS A 73 -3.16 -5.78 23.12
C LYS A 73 -2.17 -4.64 22.90
N LEU A 74 -1.86 -4.32 21.63
CA LEU A 74 -0.85 -3.33 21.28
C LEU A 74 -1.45 -2.03 20.76
N PRO A 75 -0.63 -0.96 20.73
CA PRO A 75 -0.97 0.26 20.01
C PRO A 75 -1.11 0.03 18.49
N ASP A 76 -0.89 -1.19 18.00
CA ASP A 76 -0.93 -1.55 16.59
C ASP A 76 -2.34 -1.27 16.02
N THR A 77 -2.40 -0.33 15.09
CA THR A 77 -3.65 0.07 14.43
C THR A 77 -4.08 -0.91 13.34
N THR A 78 -3.13 -1.56 12.69
CA THR A 78 -3.38 -2.49 11.58
C THR A 78 -2.53 -3.76 11.72
N ILE A 79 -2.87 -4.80 10.94
CA ILE A 79 -2.09 -6.03 10.86
C ILE A 79 -0.64 -5.75 10.43
N ALA A 80 -0.44 -4.76 9.55
CA ALA A 80 0.89 -4.38 9.06
C ALA A 80 1.80 -3.91 10.20
N ASP A 81 1.31 -3.06 11.11
CA ASP A 81 2.08 -2.58 12.27
C ASP A 81 2.56 -3.76 13.13
N SER A 82 1.70 -4.76 13.32
CA SER A 82 2.06 -5.98 14.05
C SER A 82 3.14 -6.81 13.37
N LEU A 83 3.03 -6.98 12.05
CA LEU A 83 3.95 -7.81 11.26
C LEU A 83 5.40 -7.32 11.29
N GLN A 84 5.67 -6.07 11.66
CA GLN A 84 7.04 -5.56 11.84
C GLN A 84 7.86 -6.32 12.90
N ARG A 85 7.20 -7.12 13.73
CA ARG A 85 7.83 -7.98 14.74
C ARG A 85 8.40 -9.26 14.17
N VAL A 86 8.04 -9.60 12.93
CA VAL A 86 8.62 -10.71 12.20
C VAL A 86 9.88 -10.24 11.47
N PRO A 87 11.03 -10.91 11.65
CA PRO A 87 12.22 -10.61 10.87
C PRO A 87 11.92 -10.63 9.37
N GLY A 88 12.51 -9.73 8.59
CA GLY A 88 12.29 -9.68 7.15
C GLY A 88 11.09 -8.83 6.72
N ILE A 89 10.24 -8.36 7.64
CA ILE A 89 9.08 -7.55 7.31
C ILE A 89 9.40 -6.05 7.29
N GLN A 90 9.15 -5.41 6.15
CA GLN A 90 9.11 -3.95 6.01
C GLN A 90 7.66 -3.51 5.79
N ILE A 91 7.27 -2.36 6.33
CA ILE A 91 5.97 -1.77 6.05
C ILE A 91 6.10 -0.37 5.44
N ARG A 92 5.04 0.04 4.76
CA ARG A 92 4.80 1.44 4.38
C ARG A 92 3.59 1.96 5.16
N ARG A 93 3.59 3.26 5.43
CA ARG A 93 2.52 3.90 6.21
C ARG A 93 1.67 4.82 5.37
N ASN A 94 0.42 4.99 5.79
CA ASN A 94 -0.51 5.95 5.24
C ASN A 94 -1.24 6.66 6.39
N ALA A 95 -1.03 7.97 6.52
CA ALA A 95 -1.55 8.77 7.63
C ALA A 95 -1.16 8.20 9.02
N GLY A 96 0.10 7.78 9.17
CA GLY A 96 0.64 7.24 10.43
C GLY A 96 0.28 5.77 10.73
N GLU A 97 -0.67 5.16 10.03
CA GLU A 97 -1.03 3.74 10.18
C GLU A 97 -0.26 2.86 9.18
N GLY A 98 0.17 1.66 9.58
CA GLY A 98 0.76 0.68 8.66
C GLY A 98 -0.25 0.23 7.60
N ALA A 99 0.16 0.21 6.32
CA ALA A 99 -0.72 -0.12 5.20
C ALA A 99 -0.19 -1.32 4.40
N ASN A 100 0.89 -1.12 3.65
CA ASN A 100 1.47 -2.16 2.80
C ASN A 100 2.59 -2.93 3.50
N VAL A 101 2.76 -4.20 3.11
CA VAL A 101 3.80 -5.08 3.64
C VAL A 101 4.71 -5.59 2.53
N ASN A 102 6.01 -5.54 2.79
CA ASN A 102 7.06 -6.15 1.97
C ASN A 102 7.74 -7.25 2.79
N VAL A 103 8.09 -8.35 2.14
CA VAL A 103 8.90 -9.43 2.73
C VAL A 103 10.28 -9.36 2.09
N ARG A 104 11.33 -9.33 2.92
CA ARG A 104 12.74 -9.29 2.52
C ARG A 104 13.05 -8.16 1.52
N GLY A 105 12.38 -7.03 1.69
CA GLY A 105 12.57 -5.84 0.85
C GLY A 105 11.90 -5.89 -0.52
N MET A 106 11.01 -6.87 -0.75
CA MET A 106 10.26 -6.99 -2.00
C MET A 106 8.76 -6.82 -1.76
N PRO A 107 8.06 -6.04 -2.61
CA PRO A 107 6.59 -5.91 -2.56
C PRO A 107 5.86 -7.09 -3.20
N GLN A 108 6.56 -8.03 -3.86
CA GLN A 108 6.00 -9.25 -4.45
C GLN A 108 5.62 -10.30 -3.40
N VAL A 109 4.71 -9.91 -2.52
CA VAL A 109 4.11 -10.70 -1.43
C VAL A 109 2.66 -10.96 -1.78
N SER A 110 2.06 -12.03 -1.27
CA SER A 110 0.61 -12.24 -1.43
C SER A 110 -0.05 -12.56 -0.11
N THR A 111 -1.37 -12.38 -0.08
CA THR A 111 -2.20 -12.61 1.10
C THR A 111 -3.15 -13.78 0.85
N LEU A 112 -3.25 -14.68 1.82
CA LEU A 112 -4.23 -15.76 1.87
C LEU A 112 -5.15 -15.59 3.08
N MET A 113 -6.30 -16.25 3.03
CA MET A 113 -7.20 -16.42 4.18
C MET A 113 -7.44 -17.91 4.38
N ASN A 114 -7.00 -18.42 5.53
CA ASN A 114 -7.03 -19.84 5.85
C ASN A 114 -6.43 -20.70 4.73
N GLY A 115 -5.28 -20.31 4.17
CA GLY A 115 -4.54 -21.06 3.16
C GLY A 115 -5.09 -21.03 1.73
N GLU A 116 -6.06 -20.16 1.43
CA GLU A 116 -6.63 -19.97 0.09
C GLU A 116 -6.74 -18.49 -0.28
N GLN A 117 -6.83 -18.22 -1.58
CA GLN A 117 -7.05 -16.88 -2.11
C GLN A 117 -8.38 -16.30 -1.62
N PHE A 118 -8.39 -15.02 -1.30
CA PHE A 118 -9.58 -14.23 -1.00
C PHE A 118 -9.47 -12.87 -1.71
N LEU A 119 -10.58 -12.16 -1.82
CA LEU A 119 -10.58 -10.80 -2.36
C LEU A 119 -10.52 -9.79 -1.21
N SER A 120 -9.58 -8.84 -1.30
CA SER A 120 -9.56 -7.61 -0.50
C SER A 120 -9.96 -6.45 -1.41
N ALA A 121 -10.81 -5.57 -0.90
CA ALA A 121 -11.28 -4.40 -1.63
C ALA A 121 -10.13 -3.39 -1.89
N SER A 122 -9.12 -3.36 -1.04
CA SER A 122 -7.95 -2.48 -1.19
C SER A 122 -6.93 -2.98 -2.21
N SER A 123 -7.05 -4.24 -2.66
CA SER A 123 -6.12 -4.89 -3.60
C SER A 123 -6.84 -5.60 -4.75
N ILE A 124 -7.89 -5.00 -5.31
CA ILE A 124 -8.64 -5.57 -6.45
C ILE A 124 -7.77 -5.65 -7.71
N THR A 125 -7.08 -4.55 -8.04
CA THR A 125 -6.30 -4.48 -9.28
C THR A 125 -4.82 -4.79 -9.07
N THR A 126 -4.32 -4.63 -7.84
CA THR A 126 -2.92 -4.82 -7.45
C THR A 126 -2.71 -6.08 -6.64
N THR A 127 -1.47 -6.59 -6.60
CA THR A 127 -1.16 -7.84 -5.90
C THR A 127 -0.36 -7.66 -4.60
N GLN A 128 0.18 -6.47 -4.33
CA GLN A 128 0.85 -6.15 -3.06
C GLN A 128 -0.16 -6.12 -1.90
N PRO A 129 0.12 -6.75 -0.74
CA PRO A 129 -0.76 -6.71 0.42
C PRO A 129 -0.99 -5.29 0.93
N GLU A 130 -2.24 -5.01 1.28
CA GLU A 130 -2.71 -3.80 1.93
C GLU A 130 -3.70 -4.24 3.02
N PHE A 131 -3.49 -3.80 4.26
CA PHE A 131 -4.24 -4.29 5.42
C PHE A 131 -5.01 -3.17 6.15
N THR A 132 -5.28 -2.02 5.52
CA THR A 132 -6.04 -0.96 6.19
C THR A 132 -7.53 -1.25 6.23
N ASP A 133 -8.06 -2.10 5.33
CA ASP A 133 -9.46 -2.51 5.27
C ASP A 133 -9.79 -3.76 6.08
N ILE A 134 -8.78 -4.51 6.56
CA ILE A 134 -8.95 -5.76 7.32
C ILE A 134 -8.65 -5.54 8.81
N PRO A 135 -9.67 -5.55 9.68
CA PRO A 135 -9.47 -5.45 11.12
C PRO A 135 -8.84 -6.73 11.69
N ALA A 136 -7.77 -6.57 12.48
CA ALA A 136 -7.04 -7.69 13.07
C ALA A 136 -7.86 -8.48 14.11
N GLU A 137 -8.87 -7.86 14.74
CA GLU A 137 -9.72 -8.49 15.75
C GLU A 137 -10.57 -9.64 15.20
N LEU A 138 -10.72 -9.71 13.88
CA LEU A 138 -11.44 -10.81 13.22
C LEU A 138 -10.62 -12.09 13.14
N LEU A 139 -9.32 -12.03 13.39
CA LEU A 139 -8.38 -13.13 13.18
C LEU A 139 -7.99 -13.79 14.52
N SER A 140 -7.41 -14.99 14.44
CA SER A 140 -6.75 -15.69 15.56
C SER A 140 -5.23 -15.53 15.48
N ARG A 141 -4.67 -15.52 14.27
CA ARG A 141 -3.23 -15.46 14.01
C ARG A 141 -2.96 -14.99 12.57
N VAL A 142 -1.75 -14.50 12.33
CA VAL A 142 -1.21 -14.23 10.99
C VAL A 142 0.10 -14.98 10.82
N ASP A 143 0.19 -15.79 9.77
CA ASP A 143 1.36 -16.60 9.45
C ASP A 143 2.12 -16.01 8.26
N VAL A 144 3.44 -15.84 8.39
CA VAL A 144 4.35 -15.37 7.34
C VAL A 144 5.14 -16.56 6.82
N LEU A 145 4.74 -17.05 5.65
CA LEU A 145 5.36 -18.16 4.94
C LEU A 145 6.51 -17.63 4.09
N LYS A 146 7.76 -17.92 4.50
CA LYS A 146 8.98 -17.50 3.77
C LYS A 146 9.49 -18.58 2.82
N SER A 147 9.21 -19.86 3.12
CA SER A 147 9.40 -20.97 2.18
C SER A 147 8.08 -21.71 1.97
N ALA A 148 7.72 -21.90 0.71
CA ALA A 148 6.47 -22.58 0.33
C ALA A 148 6.62 -24.11 0.34
N GLN A 149 5.51 -24.80 0.60
CA GLN A 149 5.34 -26.24 0.38
C GLN A 149 4.51 -26.48 -0.88
N ALA A 150 4.56 -27.65 -1.52
CA ALA A 150 3.80 -27.88 -2.76
C ALA A 150 2.27 -27.83 -2.56
N SER A 151 1.80 -28.12 -1.35
CA SER A 151 0.39 -27.97 -0.92
C SER A 151 -0.05 -26.52 -0.68
N THR A 152 0.90 -25.58 -0.59
CA THR A 152 0.61 -24.14 -0.46
C THR A 152 0.28 -23.54 -1.83
N LEU A 153 -0.67 -22.61 -1.87
CA LEU A 153 -0.98 -21.85 -3.08
C LEU A 153 0.24 -21.02 -3.54
N ALA A 154 0.57 -21.07 -4.83
CA ALA A 154 1.58 -20.19 -5.41
C ALA A 154 1.02 -18.77 -5.49
N ALA A 155 1.44 -17.92 -4.56
CA ALA A 155 0.82 -16.61 -4.39
C ALA A 155 1.85 -15.46 -4.37
N GLY A 156 3.03 -15.63 -3.73
CA GLY A 156 4.05 -14.59 -3.64
C GLY A 156 5.47 -15.10 -3.93
N VAL A 157 6.30 -14.22 -4.50
CA VAL A 157 7.70 -14.52 -4.84
C VAL A 157 8.63 -14.34 -3.64
N ALA A 158 8.39 -13.30 -2.84
CA ALA A 158 9.19 -13.00 -1.65
C ALA A 158 8.68 -13.71 -0.39
N GLY A 159 7.40 -14.08 -0.38
CA GLY A 159 6.71 -14.74 0.72
C GLY A 159 5.20 -14.59 0.61
N THR A 160 4.48 -15.27 1.49
CA THR A 160 3.02 -15.23 1.58
C THR A 160 2.59 -14.95 3.02
N ILE A 161 1.57 -14.12 3.20
CA ILE A 161 0.97 -13.79 4.49
C ILE A 161 -0.40 -14.49 4.55
N ASP A 162 -0.59 -15.42 5.46
CA ASP A 162 -1.85 -16.14 5.62
C ASP A 162 -2.59 -15.63 6.87
N LEU A 163 -3.81 -15.14 6.66
CA LEU A 163 -4.69 -14.65 7.70
C LEU A 163 -5.51 -15.85 8.23
N ILE A 164 -5.33 -16.18 9.51
CA ILE A 164 -6.00 -17.33 10.12
C ILE A 164 -7.20 -16.84 10.93
N ALA A 165 -8.38 -17.33 10.59
CA ALA A 165 -9.61 -17.05 11.32
C ALA A 165 -9.75 -17.93 12.56
N ARG A 166 -10.52 -17.48 13.55
CA ARG A 166 -10.86 -18.27 14.75
C ARG A 166 -11.75 -19.46 14.40
N ARG A 167 -11.64 -20.57 15.15
CA ARG A 167 -12.53 -21.73 15.00
C ARG A 167 -13.38 -21.95 16.26
N PRO A 168 -14.67 -22.33 16.10
CA PRO A 168 -15.53 -22.66 17.23
C PRO A 168 -15.04 -23.82 18.10
N PHE A 169 -14.44 -24.86 17.52
CA PHE A 169 -13.97 -26.02 18.28
C PHE A 169 -12.73 -25.76 19.14
N ASP A 170 -12.01 -24.67 18.88
CA ASP A 170 -10.91 -24.19 19.72
C ASP A 170 -11.43 -23.45 20.97
N LEU A 171 -12.75 -23.20 21.08
CA LEU A 171 -13.35 -22.57 22.25
C LEU A 171 -13.69 -23.59 23.33
N ASP A 172 -13.68 -23.15 24.59
CA ASP A 172 -14.23 -23.91 25.71
C ASP A 172 -15.71 -24.27 25.45
N SER A 173 -16.12 -25.43 25.96
CA SER A 173 -17.52 -25.87 25.86
C SER A 173 -18.45 -24.89 26.59
N GLY A 174 -19.51 -24.46 25.89
CA GLY A 174 -20.45 -23.46 26.32
C GLY A 174 -20.38 -22.21 25.46
N TRP A 175 -20.77 -21.08 26.05
CA TRP A 175 -20.68 -19.77 25.42
C TRP A 175 -19.38 -19.09 25.85
N THR A 176 -18.73 -18.43 24.90
CA THR A 176 -17.63 -17.50 25.15
C THR A 176 -18.01 -16.15 24.58
N PHE A 177 -17.91 -15.09 25.37
CA PHE A 177 -18.12 -13.72 24.93
C PHE A 177 -16.86 -12.90 25.15
N ALA A 178 -16.57 -11.98 24.24
CA ALA A 178 -15.56 -10.97 24.46
C ALA A 178 -15.97 -9.67 23.78
N GLY A 179 -15.44 -8.56 24.26
CA GLY A 179 -15.64 -7.27 23.61
C GLY A 179 -14.70 -6.21 24.14
N SER A 180 -14.51 -5.16 23.35
CA SER A 180 -13.74 -3.99 23.72
C SER A 180 -14.39 -2.71 23.22
N ALA A 181 -14.09 -1.63 23.92
CA ALA A 181 -14.45 -0.28 23.52
C ALA A 181 -13.25 0.64 23.77
N GLU A 182 -12.91 1.43 22.76
CA GLU A 182 -11.77 2.34 22.75
C GLU A 182 -12.20 3.75 22.34
N GLY A 183 -11.58 4.75 22.94
CA GLY A 183 -11.55 6.12 22.46
C GLY A 183 -10.11 6.52 22.15
N SER A 184 -9.89 7.12 20.98
CA SER A 184 -8.56 7.51 20.49
C SER A 184 -8.55 8.97 20.08
N GLN A 185 -7.48 9.69 20.41
CA GLN A 185 -7.31 11.10 20.06
C GLN A 185 -5.88 11.35 19.59
N GLY A 186 -5.76 12.09 18.49
CA GLY A 186 -4.49 12.54 17.94
C GLY A 186 -4.05 13.89 18.49
N ASN A 187 -2.77 14.21 18.37
CA ASN A 187 -2.24 15.49 18.87
C ASN A 187 -2.47 16.68 17.93
N TYR A 188 -2.92 16.43 16.71
CA TYR A 188 -3.29 17.46 15.72
C TYR A 188 -4.78 17.36 15.34
N THR A 189 -5.43 16.24 15.64
CA THR A 189 -6.88 16.01 15.47
C THR A 189 -7.59 15.94 16.83
N ASP A 190 -7.27 16.86 17.74
CA ASP A 190 -7.79 16.85 19.11
C ASP A 190 -9.25 17.32 19.22
N ASP A 191 -9.85 17.78 18.12
CA ASP A 191 -11.25 18.17 18.00
C ASP A 191 -12.20 17.00 17.66
N ASP A 192 -11.68 15.86 17.18
CA ASP A 192 -12.44 14.65 16.89
C ASP A 192 -11.90 13.42 17.63
N THR A 193 -12.74 12.80 18.44
CA THR A 193 -12.38 11.57 19.18
C THR A 193 -12.82 10.35 18.40
N GLY A 194 -11.84 9.64 17.84
CA GLY A 194 -12.06 8.34 17.21
C GLY A 194 -12.54 7.28 18.21
N HIS A 195 -13.18 6.24 17.70
CA HIS A 195 -13.64 5.11 18.52
C HIS A 195 -13.43 3.79 17.81
N LYS A 196 -13.30 2.72 18.59
CA LYS A 196 -13.34 1.33 18.10
C LYS A 196 -14.14 0.48 19.07
N ILE A 197 -15.10 -0.27 18.54
CA ILE A 197 -15.94 -1.19 19.30
C ILE A 197 -15.83 -2.57 18.65
N THR A 198 -15.50 -3.56 19.46
CA THR A 198 -15.41 -4.95 19.02
C THR A 198 -16.30 -5.83 19.88
N GLY A 199 -16.99 -6.77 19.27
CA GLY A 199 -17.80 -7.78 19.92
C GLY A 199 -17.53 -9.16 19.35
N PHE A 200 -17.50 -10.15 20.22
CA PHE A 200 -17.28 -11.56 19.92
C PHE A 200 -18.28 -12.41 20.69
N ALA A 201 -18.90 -13.35 20.00
CA ALA A 201 -19.71 -14.40 20.60
C ALA A 201 -19.38 -15.73 19.93
N GLY A 202 -19.02 -16.72 20.73
CA GLY A 202 -18.76 -18.08 20.30
C GLY A 202 -19.55 -19.07 21.13
N PHE A 203 -19.97 -20.16 20.51
CA PHE A 203 -20.62 -21.29 21.15
C PHE A 203 -19.96 -22.58 20.67
N ASN A 204 -19.58 -23.44 21.61
CA ASN A 204 -19.12 -24.79 21.35
C ASN A 204 -19.94 -25.75 22.22
N ASN A 205 -20.66 -26.72 21.64
CA ASN A 205 -21.40 -27.68 22.45
C ASN A 205 -20.51 -28.74 23.14
N GLY A 206 -19.21 -28.76 22.82
CA GLY A 206 -18.23 -29.72 23.34
C GLY A 206 -18.39 -31.13 22.79
N ASP A 207 -19.14 -31.29 21.69
CA ASP A 207 -19.46 -32.57 21.07
C ASP A 207 -19.24 -32.48 19.56
N ASN A 208 -20.18 -31.88 18.84
CA ASN A 208 -20.22 -31.96 17.38
C ASN A 208 -20.64 -30.67 16.66
N PHE A 209 -20.94 -29.58 17.37
CA PHE A 209 -21.40 -28.34 16.76
C PHE A 209 -20.83 -27.11 17.47
N GLY A 210 -20.32 -26.17 16.68
CA GLY A 210 -19.88 -24.87 17.17
C GLY A 210 -20.15 -23.76 16.15
N ALA A 211 -20.33 -22.54 16.65
CA ALA A 211 -20.47 -21.35 15.83
C ALA A 211 -19.84 -20.15 16.53
N LEU A 212 -19.29 -19.20 15.76
CA LEU A 212 -18.81 -17.93 16.28
C LEU A 212 -19.13 -16.77 15.35
N LEU A 213 -19.14 -15.58 15.93
CA LEU A 213 -19.33 -14.30 15.26
C LEU A 213 -18.44 -13.25 15.93
N SER A 214 -17.63 -12.58 15.12
CA SER A 214 -16.84 -11.40 15.46
C SER A 214 -17.38 -10.20 14.67
N VAL A 215 -17.58 -9.07 15.33
CA VAL A 215 -17.97 -7.81 14.71
C VAL A 215 -17.08 -6.71 15.25
N THR A 216 -16.59 -5.83 14.39
CA THR A 216 -15.80 -4.68 14.77
C THR A 216 -16.22 -3.46 13.96
N ASN A 217 -16.31 -2.32 14.62
CA ASN A 217 -16.62 -1.04 14.01
C ASN A 217 -15.66 0.02 14.55
N SER A 218 -15.12 0.86 13.68
CA SER A 218 -14.20 1.91 14.09
C SER A 218 -14.33 3.17 13.26
N LYS A 219 -14.01 4.30 13.87
CA LYS A 219 -13.85 5.60 13.23
C LYS A 219 -12.55 6.23 13.70
N ALA A 220 -11.77 6.77 12.76
CA ALA A 220 -10.56 7.52 13.06
C ALA A 220 -10.42 8.74 12.15
N THR A 221 -9.91 9.83 12.71
CA THR A 221 -9.55 11.06 12.01
C THR A 221 -8.06 11.28 12.25
N LEU A 222 -7.29 11.43 11.16
CA LEU A 222 -5.83 11.30 11.17
C LEU A 222 -5.18 12.49 10.46
N ALA A 223 -4.28 13.19 11.16
CA ALA A 223 -3.42 14.19 10.54
C ALA A 223 -2.35 13.54 9.66
N ASN A 224 -2.21 14.07 8.45
CA ASN A 224 -1.27 13.60 7.43
C ASN A 224 -0.72 14.80 6.62
N TYR A 225 -0.27 15.85 7.33
CA TYR A 225 0.20 17.09 6.70
C TYR A 225 1.36 16.82 5.76
N ARG A 226 1.49 17.62 4.71
CA ARG A 226 2.57 17.49 3.74
C ARG A 226 3.19 18.84 3.40
N TYR A 227 4.52 18.92 3.48
CA TYR A 227 5.31 20.13 3.22
C TYR A 227 6.34 19.89 2.12
N GLY A 228 6.76 20.95 1.45
CA GLY A 228 7.75 20.88 0.38
C GLY A 228 7.07 20.90 -0.98
N MET A 229 7.55 20.07 -1.90
CA MET A 229 7.00 19.99 -3.25
C MET A 229 5.59 19.42 -3.25
N TYR A 230 4.68 20.10 -3.93
CA TYR A 230 3.31 19.64 -4.10
C TYR A 230 3.19 18.72 -5.31
N SER A 231 3.76 19.11 -6.46
CA SER A 231 3.79 18.28 -7.66
C SER A 231 4.96 17.29 -7.63
N ASP A 232 4.68 16.03 -7.31
CA ASP A 232 5.67 14.94 -7.36
C ASP A 232 6.23 14.77 -8.79
N GLY A 233 7.56 14.73 -8.93
CA GLY A 233 8.23 14.39 -10.20
C GLY A 233 8.69 15.55 -11.07
N TRP A 234 8.33 16.80 -10.77
CA TRP A 234 8.72 17.97 -11.57
C TRP A 234 9.95 18.68 -11.00
N PHE A 235 11.09 18.00 -11.11
CA PHE A 235 12.41 18.52 -10.73
C PHE A 235 13.07 19.24 -11.91
N ARG A 236 13.80 20.32 -11.61
CA ARG A 236 14.47 21.12 -12.64
C ARG A 236 15.87 21.52 -12.22
N GLY A 237 16.73 21.57 -13.23
CA GLY A 237 18.02 22.22 -13.18
C GLY A 237 17.88 23.56 -13.88
N TYR A 238 17.77 24.61 -13.10
CA TYR A 238 17.75 25.98 -13.59
C TYR A 238 19.13 26.33 -14.17
N ASN A 239 19.29 26.22 -15.49
CA ASN A 239 20.45 26.64 -16.27
C ASN A 239 20.63 28.16 -16.41
N GLU A 240 21.78 28.70 -15.99
CA GLU A 240 22.03 30.14 -15.96
C GLU A 240 22.22 30.78 -17.35
N ASP A 241 22.37 29.98 -18.41
CA ASP A 241 22.62 30.40 -19.79
C ASP A 241 21.37 30.53 -20.68
N ALA A 242 20.17 30.58 -20.10
CA ALA A 242 18.89 30.88 -20.77
C ALA A 242 18.26 29.77 -21.64
N ASP A 243 18.31 28.50 -21.22
CA ASP A 243 17.57 27.40 -21.88
C ASP A 243 16.08 27.30 -21.46
N TRP A 244 15.28 26.47 -22.15
CA TRP A 244 13.84 26.28 -21.89
C TRP A 244 13.55 25.80 -20.44
N PRO A 245 12.47 26.28 -19.77
CA PRO A 245 11.37 27.12 -20.26
C PRO A 245 11.54 28.63 -20.04
N GLY A 246 12.41 29.29 -20.82
CA GLY A 246 12.36 30.75 -20.96
C GLY A 246 13.54 31.30 -21.76
N ARG A 247 13.27 31.91 -22.91
CA ARG A 247 14.25 32.42 -23.90
C ARG A 247 14.82 33.81 -23.54
N ASP A 248 15.18 34.06 -22.27
CA ASP A 248 15.64 35.40 -21.82
C ASP A 248 16.99 35.37 -21.06
N VAL A 249 17.71 36.49 -21.16
CA VAL A 249 19.13 36.77 -20.81
C VAL A 249 19.74 35.91 -19.70
N PRO A 250 20.96 35.37 -19.90
CA PRO A 250 21.72 34.68 -18.86
C PRO A 250 21.79 35.45 -17.53
N LYS A 251 21.65 34.74 -16.41
CA LYS A 251 21.66 35.32 -15.05
C LYS A 251 22.52 34.46 -14.13
N ASP A 252 23.52 35.07 -13.53
CA ASP A 252 24.37 34.52 -12.47
C ASP A 252 23.54 34.42 -11.17
N LEU A 253 22.97 33.24 -10.90
CA LEU A 253 22.22 32.92 -9.69
C LEU A 253 23.16 32.50 -8.55
N THR A 254 24.31 31.90 -8.86
CA THR A 254 25.29 31.44 -7.86
C THR A 254 26.12 32.59 -7.28
N GLY A 255 26.26 33.69 -8.02
CA GLY A 255 27.09 34.84 -7.71
C GLY A 255 28.58 34.59 -7.91
N ASP A 256 28.96 33.56 -8.68
CA ASP A 256 30.35 33.16 -8.88
C ASP A 256 31.05 33.92 -10.03
N GLY A 257 30.29 34.73 -10.77
CA GLY A 257 30.78 35.59 -11.84
C GLY A 257 30.74 34.96 -13.23
N ASP A 258 30.13 33.78 -13.39
CA ASP A 258 29.81 33.22 -14.70
C ASP A 258 28.32 32.84 -14.85
N THR A 259 27.97 32.12 -15.91
CA THR A 259 26.58 31.70 -16.20
C THR A 259 26.54 30.28 -16.76
N ASN A 260 27.51 29.43 -16.39
CA ASN A 260 27.63 28.06 -16.88
C ASN A 260 27.10 27.01 -15.90
N ASP A 261 26.39 27.46 -14.85
CA ASP A 261 25.89 26.60 -13.79
C ASP A 261 24.43 26.19 -13.97
N VAL A 262 24.05 25.20 -13.15
CA VAL A 262 22.69 24.72 -13.00
C VAL A 262 22.30 24.74 -11.52
N VAL A 263 21.22 25.43 -11.17
CA VAL A 263 20.68 25.45 -9.79
C VAL A 263 19.49 24.52 -9.67
N PHE A 264 19.46 23.65 -8.67
CA PHE A 264 18.30 22.81 -8.36
C PHE A 264 17.08 23.66 -8.01
N GLY A 265 15.94 23.30 -8.59
CA GLY A 265 14.64 23.82 -8.18
C GLY A 265 13.51 22.94 -8.68
N THR A 266 12.29 23.42 -8.47
CA THR A 266 11.04 22.68 -8.73
C THR A 266 10.07 23.55 -9.53
N ILE A 267 8.81 23.19 -9.66
CA ILE A 267 7.79 24.12 -10.22
C ILE A 267 6.95 24.76 -9.12
N ASP A 268 6.85 24.09 -7.97
CA ASP A 268 6.04 24.52 -6.85
C ASP A 268 6.62 24.07 -5.51
N TYR A 269 6.20 24.79 -4.48
CA TYR A 269 6.35 24.42 -3.08
C TYR A 269 5.13 24.87 -2.28
N GLY A 270 4.86 24.19 -1.17
CA GLY A 270 3.82 24.62 -0.26
C GLY A 270 3.68 23.78 1.00
N VAL A 271 2.68 24.16 1.77
CA VAL A 271 2.23 23.42 2.96
C VAL A 271 0.79 22.98 2.76
N THR A 272 0.47 21.78 3.21
CA THR A 272 -0.89 21.25 3.13
C THR A 272 -1.36 20.76 4.49
N ASN A 273 -2.53 21.25 4.90
CA ASN A 273 -3.36 20.59 5.89
C ASN A 273 -4.07 19.44 5.15
N ARG A 274 -3.71 18.21 5.50
CA ARG A 274 -4.36 17.00 5.00
C ARG A 274 -4.83 16.16 6.16
N ILE A 275 -6.12 15.88 6.18
CA ILE A 275 -6.80 15.06 7.17
C ILE A 275 -7.39 13.83 6.47
N ALA A 276 -7.14 12.64 7.01
CA ALA A 276 -7.75 11.40 6.56
C ALA A 276 -8.82 10.96 7.58
N GLU A 277 -10.06 10.81 7.13
CA GLU A 277 -11.15 10.20 7.89
C GLU A 277 -11.33 8.75 7.43
N ARG A 278 -11.47 7.81 8.36
CA ARG A 278 -11.68 6.38 8.07
C ARG A 278 -12.79 5.83 8.95
N GLU A 279 -13.80 5.23 8.34
CA GLU A 279 -14.84 4.46 9.01
C GLU A 279 -14.79 3.01 8.51
N ARG A 280 -14.69 2.04 9.43
CA ARG A 280 -14.50 0.61 9.11
C ARG A 280 -15.54 -0.24 9.80
N LEU A 281 -16.05 -1.25 9.09
CA LEU A 281 -16.88 -2.32 9.61
C LEU A 281 -16.27 -3.66 9.18
N GLY A 282 -16.04 -4.55 10.14
CA GLY A 282 -15.58 -5.89 9.89
C GLY A 282 -16.49 -6.91 10.55
N VAL A 283 -16.81 -7.99 9.84
CA VAL A 283 -17.60 -9.11 10.35
C VAL A 283 -16.94 -10.41 9.93
N SER A 284 -16.73 -11.32 10.87
CA SER A 284 -16.29 -12.69 10.60
C SER A 284 -17.21 -13.67 11.32
N GLY A 285 -17.69 -14.67 10.62
CA GLY A 285 -18.53 -15.72 11.19
C GLY A 285 -18.09 -17.09 10.72
N THR A 286 -18.11 -18.06 11.62
CA THR A 286 -17.74 -19.45 11.33
C THR A 286 -18.74 -20.39 11.96
N VAL A 287 -19.11 -21.45 11.22
CA VAL A 287 -19.88 -22.59 11.73
C VAL A 287 -19.08 -23.86 11.46
N GLN A 288 -18.93 -24.70 12.49
CA GLN A 288 -18.28 -26.00 12.43
C GLN A 288 -19.24 -27.09 12.89
N PHE A 289 -19.28 -28.19 12.15
CA PHE A 289 -20.16 -29.31 12.45
C PHE A 289 -19.49 -30.65 12.16
N GLN A 290 -19.25 -31.43 13.21
CA GLN A 290 -18.80 -32.82 13.12
C GLN A 290 -20.01 -33.72 12.83
N VAL A 291 -20.21 -34.10 11.56
CA VAL A 291 -21.35 -34.92 11.14
C VAL A 291 -21.27 -36.31 11.77
N ASN A 292 -20.07 -36.86 11.83
CA ASN A 292 -19.69 -38.12 12.48
C ASN A 292 -18.17 -38.16 12.66
N ASP A 293 -17.61 -39.22 13.23
CA ASP A 293 -16.17 -39.39 13.50
C ASP A 293 -15.23 -39.17 12.29
N ARG A 294 -15.75 -39.12 11.05
CA ARG A 294 -14.96 -39.04 9.82
C ARG A 294 -15.30 -37.87 8.91
N VAL A 295 -16.32 -37.07 9.25
CA VAL A 295 -16.76 -35.97 8.38
C VAL A 295 -17.01 -34.73 9.22
N GLU A 296 -16.24 -33.68 8.94
CA GLU A 296 -16.41 -32.34 9.49
C GLU A 296 -16.82 -31.37 8.37
N LEU A 297 -17.79 -30.51 8.65
CA LEU A 297 -18.20 -29.43 7.78
C LEU A 297 -17.83 -28.08 8.40
N LEU A 298 -17.30 -27.18 7.59
CA LEU A 298 -16.89 -25.83 7.95
C LEU A 298 -17.53 -24.84 6.97
N ALA A 299 -18.08 -23.76 7.50
CA ALA A 299 -18.54 -22.62 6.73
C ALA A 299 -18.02 -21.32 7.35
N ASP A 300 -17.31 -20.51 6.57
CA ASP A 300 -16.83 -19.18 6.99
C ASP A 300 -17.43 -18.08 6.12
N VAL A 301 -17.75 -16.95 6.73
CA VAL A 301 -18.05 -15.69 6.05
C VAL A 301 -17.13 -14.61 6.61
N PHE A 302 -16.48 -13.88 5.72
CA PHE A 302 -15.63 -12.75 6.06
C PHE A 302 -16.09 -11.52 5.27
N TYR A 303 -16.44 -10.45 5.97
CA TYR A 303 -16.97 -9.23 5.39
C TYR A 303 -16.21 -8.02 5.93
N THR A 304 -15.83 -7.11 5.04
CA THR A 304 -15.17 -5.85 5.38
C THR A 304 -15.75 -4.72 4.55
N LYS A 305 -16.06 -3.60 5.20
CA LYS A 305 -16.39 -2.33 4.57
C LYS A 305 -15.53 -1.21 5.15
N MET A 306 -15.00 -0.35 4.29
CA MET A 306 -14.25 0.84 4.68
C MET A 306 -14.63 2.05 3.82
N GLU A 307 -15.10 3.10 4.47
CA GLU A 307 -15.28 4.42 3.88
C GLU A 307 -14.10 5.30 4.31
N GLN A 308 -13.40 5.88 3.33
CA GLN A 308 -12.25 6.75 3.56
C GLN A 308 -12.42 8.07 2.82
N GLY A 309 -12.11 9.18 3.49
CA GLY A 309 -11.99 10.49 2.88
C GLY A 309 -10.66 11.15 3.22
N ASP A 310 -9.90 11.55 2.20
CA ASP A 310 -8.72 12.42 2.37
C ASP A 310 -9.11 13.85 1.96
N PHE A 311 -8.99 14.78 2.91
CA PHE A 311 -9.35 16.19 2.76
C PHE A 311 -8.10 17.04 2.79
N VAL A 312 -7.80 17.75 1.71
CA VAL A 312 -6.57 18.53 1.56
C VAL A 312 -6.89 19.99 1.35
N ASN A 313 -6.25 20.87 2.12
CA ASN A 313 -6.19 22.31 1.91
C ASN A 313 -4.73 22.75 1.90
N GLY A 314 -4.26 23.31 0.79
CA GLY A 314 -2.84 23.60 0.56
C GLY A 314 -2.59 25.02 0.09
N LEU A 315 -1.59 25.67 0.67
CA LEU A 315 -1.08 26.95 0.21
C LEU A 315 0.17 26.71 -0.63
N ILE A 316 0.05 26.88 -1.95
CA ILE A 316 1.06 26.45 -2.92
C ILE A 316 1.59 27.66 -3.69
N ALA A 317 2.88 27.94 -3.57
CA ALA A 317 3.62 28.89 -4.40
C ALA A 317 4.15 28.17 -5.65
N ASP A 318 3.94 28.76 -6.83
CA ASP A 318 4.24 28.13 -8.13
C ASP A 318 4.72 29.16 -9.16
N ASN A 319 5.59 28.71 -10.09
CA ASN A 319 6.15 29.51 -11.17
C ASN A 319 5.26 29.60 -12.43
N ALA A 320 4.08 28.98 -12.42
CA ALA A 320 3.09 29.00 -13.49
C ALA A 320 3.66 28.59 -14.87
N TRP A 321 4.67 27.70 -14.88
CA TRP A 321 5.31 27.17 -16.09
C TRP A 321 5.96 28.22 -17.01
N SER A 322 6.33 29.39 -16.47
CA SER A 322 6.57 30.55 -17.33
C SER A 322 7.93 31.26 -17.18
N LYS A 323 8.66 31.18 -16.05
CA LYS A 323 9.92 31.96 -15.88
C LYS A 323 11.00 31.30 -15.02
N TYR A 324 12.25 31.65 -15.34
CA TYR A 324 13.50 31.12 -14.79
C TYR A 324 13.94 31.77 -13.46
N ASP A 325 13.68 33.06 -13.28
CA ASP A 325 14.10 33.85 -12.11
C ASP A 325 13.30 33.57 -10.84
N TRP A 326 12.41 32.56 -10.85
CA TRP A 326 11.67 32.14 -9.66
C TRP A 326 12.56 31.37 -8.66
N VAL A 327 13.76 30.91 -9.03
CA VAL A 327 14.72 30.35 -8.07
C VAL A 327 15.79 31.39 -7.79
N ASN A 328 15.70 32.06 -6.63
CA ASN A 328 16.73 32.97 -6.15
C ASN A 328 17.36 32.40 -4.86
N PRO A 329 18.46 31.63 -4.95
CA PRO A 329 19.04 30.95 -3.81
C PRO A 329 19.71 31.93 -2.83
N ASP A 330 19.61 31.67 -1.53
CA ASP A 330 20.45 32.35 -0.55
C ASP A 330 21.90 31.89 -0.74
N GLN A 331 22.77 32.81 -1.14
CA GLN A 331 24.18 32.55 -1.42
C GLN A 331 24.93 31.93 -0.23
N SER A 332 24.49 32.14 1.00
CA SER A 332 25.11 31.54 2.20
C SER A 332 24.79 30.04 2.36
N THR A 333 23.81 29.53 1.61
CA THR A 333 23.34 28.14 1.66
C THR A 333 23.65 27.34 0.40
N LEU A 334 24.31 27.96 -0.59
CA LEU A 334 24.70 27.30 -1.83
C LEU A 334 25.75 26.20 -1.60
N VAL A 335 25.54 25.07 -2.27
CA VAL A 335 26.49 23.95 -2.30
C VAL A 335 26.71 23.53 -3.75
N ASN A 336 27.94 23.67 -4.24
CA ASN A 336 28.38 23.12 -5.52
C ASN A 336 28.54 21.59 -5.38
N ARG A 337 27.82 20.82 -6.21
CA ARG A 337 27.81 19.34 -6.25
C ARG A 337 28.68 18.77 -7.36
N GLY A 338 29.28 19.62 -8.17
CA GLY A 338 30.00 19.30 -9.39
C GLY A 338 29.08 18.89 -10.54
N PRO A 339 29.65 18.46 -11.67
CA PRO A 339 28.88 18.04 -12.83
C PRO A 339 28.31 16.63 -12.66
N ALA A 340 27.12 16.39 -13.21
CA ALA A 340 26.53 15.06 -13.23
C ALA A 340 27.30 14.11 -14.16
N ALA A 341 27.39 12.84 -13.79
CA ALA A 341 27.98 11.82 -14.63
C ALA A 341 27.17 11.63 -15.92
N GLY A 342 27.81 11.85 -17.08
CA GLY A 342 27.12 11.81 -18.38
C GLY A 342 26.23 13.02 -18.65
N GLY A 343 26.20 14.01 -17.75
CA GLY A 343 25.49 15.28 -17.92
C GLY A 343 26.16 16.21 -18.94
N ASN A 344 25.63 17.42 -19.08
CA ASN A 344 26.11 18.44 -20.03
C ASN A 344 27.44 19.10 -19.63
N GLY A 345 28.06 18.69 -18.51
CA GLY A 345 29.35 19.19 -18.03
C GLY A 345 29.29 20.47 -17.20
N LYS A 346 28.10 21.02 -16.95
CA LYS A 346 27.86 22.17 -16.08
C LYS A 346 27.95 21.79 -14.60
N ASP A 347 28.43 22.70 -13.76
CA ASP A 347 28.38 22.50 -12.31
C ASP A 347 26.93 22.62 -11.81
N PHE A 348 26.57 21.72 -10.89
CA PHE A 348 25.23 21.65 -10.33
C PHE A 348 25.23 22.17 -8.90
N TYR A 349 24.36 23.13 -8.60
CA TYR A 349 24.24 23.78 -7.30
C TYR A 349 22.91 23.44 -6.64
N THR A 350 22.93 23.35 -5.32
CA THR A 350 21.73 23.18 -4.49
C THR A 350 21.72 24.23 -3.40
N ALA A 351 20.55 24.67 -2.95
CA ALA A 351 20.40 25.60 -1.83
C ALA A 351 19.30 25.10 -0.88
N SER A 352 19.51 25.27 0.43
CA SER A 352 18.49 24.95 1.44
C SER A 352 17.53 26.12 1.69
N VAL A 353 17.88 27.34 1.28
CA VAL A 353 17.03 28.53 1.39
C VAL A 353 16.92 29.19 0.02
N VAL A 354 15.68 29.42 -0.44
CA VAL A 354 15.39 30.00 -1.75
C VAL A 354 14.27 31.03 -1.61
N ASN A 355 14.48 32.23 -2.16
CA ASN A 355 13.37 33.15 -2.42
C ASN A 355 12.74 32.80 -3.78
N LEU A 356 11.46 32.45 -3.76
CA LEU A 356 10.75 31.90 -4.90
C LEU A 356 10.24 32.97 -5.88
N GLU A 357 10.19 34.25 -5.48
CA GLU A 357 9.57 35.35 -6.22
C GLU A 357 8.31 34.87 -6.99
N ALA A 358 7.36 34.28 -6.25
CA ALA A 358 6.31 33.42 -6.79
C ALA A 358 5.39 34.21 -7.73
N LEU A 359 5.19 33.63 -8.92
CA LEU A 359 4.28 34.16 -9.94
C LEU A 359 2.81 33.89 -9.61
N ARG A 360 2.58 32.79 -8.89
CA ARG A 360 1.26 32.34 -8.49
C ARG A 360 1.31 31.79 -7.07
N VAL A 361 0.31 32.14 -6.27
CA VAL A 361 0.05 31.45 -5.00
C VAL A 361 -1.40 30.99 -4.99
N LEU A 362 -1.59 29.69 -4.82
CA LEU A 362 -2.88 29.02 -4.85
C LEU A 362 -3.31 28.61 -3.45
N ALA A 363 -4.59 28.82 -3.16
CA ALA A 363 -5.32 28.10 -2.13
C ALA A 363 -5.99 26.90 -2.79
N LYS A 364 -5.36 25.74 -2.67
CA LYS A 364 -5.78 24.49 -3.27
C LYS A 364 -6.66 23.70 -2.31
N SER A 365 -7.79 23.19 -2.79
CA SER A 365 -8.64 22.26 -2.06
C SER A 365 -8.83 20.98 -2.87
N GLU A 366 -8.69 19.84 -2.22
CA GLU A 366 -8.85 18.51 -2.83
C GLU A 366 -9.59 17.57 -1.89
N THR A 367 -10.43 16.71 -2.48
CA THR A 367 -11.04 15.56 -1.81
C THR A 367 -10.79 14.29 -2.59
N GLN A 368 -10.40 13.24 -1.88
CA GLN A 368 -10.39 11.88 -2.40
C GLN A 368 -11.27 11.02 -1.51
N MET A 369 -12.31 10.43 -2.07
CA MET A 369 -13.22 9.53 -1.37
C MET A 369 -13.03 8.11 -1.90
N SER A 370 -13.01 7.12 -1.01
CA SER A 370 -13.03 5.71 -1.36
C SER A 370 -14.05 4.95 -0.51
N ASP A 371 -14.94 4.21 -1.16
CA ASP A 371 -15.81 3.20 -0.52
C ASP A 371 -15.35 1.82 -1.00
N ARG A 372 -14.96 0.98 -0.05
CA ARG A 372 -14.36 -0.33 -0.27
C ARG A 372 -15.17 -1.38 0.45
N GLU A 373 -15.67 -2.38 -0.26
CA GLU A 373 -16.48 -3.44 0.31
C GLU A 373 -16.00 -4.80 -0.20
N SER A 374 -15.94 -5.80 0.67
CA SER A 374 -15.65 -7.18 0.27
C SER A 374 -16.39 -8.19 1.13
N ILE A 375 -16.86 -9.25 0.49
CA ILE A 375 -17.41 -10.44 1.10
C ILE A 375 -16.72 -11.69 0.55
N ASN A 376 -16.30 -12.58 1.45
CA ASN A 376 -15.68 -13.85 1.11
C ASN A 376 -16.38 -14.98 1.88
N LEU A 377 -16.83 -16.00 1.15
CA LEU A 377 -17.47 -17.20 1.66
C LEU A 377 -16.53 -18.39 1.46
N ASN A 378 -16.40 -19.24 2.47
CA ASN A 378 -15.70 -20.51 2.40
C ASN A 378 -16.63 -21.63 2.85
N LEU A 379 -16.78 -22.69 2.05
CA LEU A 379 -17.47 -23.91 2.42
C LEU A 379 -16.51 -25.09 2.26
N GLN A 380 -16.29 -25.86 3.32
CA GLN A 380 -15.32 -26.93 3.33
C GLN A 380 -15.90 -28.18 4.01
N ALA A 381 -15.58 -29.34 3.45
CA ALA A 381 -15.83 -30.64 4.05
C ALA A 381 -14.49 -31.37 4.21
N ASN A 382 -14.12 -31.68 5.45
CA ASN A 382 -12.98 -32.53 5.78
C ASN A 382 -13.48 -33.96 5.95
N ILE A 383 -12.82 -34.92 5.29
CA ILE A 383 -13.30 -36.28 5.14
C ILE A 383 -12.15 -37.27 5.43
N GLU A 384 -12.34 -38.12 6.43
CA GLU A 384 -11.53 -39.31 6.65
C GLU A 384 -12.16 -40.50 5.91
N VAL A 385 -11.52 -40.94 4.83
CA VAL A 385 -12.00 -42.08 4.05
C VAL A 385 -11.73 -43.39 4.82
N ASN A 386 -10.53 -43.50 5.39
CA ASN A 386 -10.08 -44.58 6.26
C ASN A 386 -8.87 -44.11 7.08
N ASP A 387 -8.35 -45.00 7.95
CA ASP A 387 -7.23 -44.72 8.86
C ASP A 387 -5.97 -44.18 8.17
N ASN A 388 -5.78 -44.42 6.87
CA ASN A 388 -4.60 -44.02 6.10
C ASN A 388 -4.91 -42.97 5.03
N LEU A 389 -6.17 -42.60 4.79
CA LEU A 389 -6.55 -41.68 3.71
C LEU A 389 -7.58 -40.68 4.22
N SER A 390 -7.20 -39.40 4.20
CA SER A 390 -8.06 -38.26 4.46
C SER A 390 -8.02 -37.27 3.30
N GLY A 391 -8.93 -36.31 3.29
CA GLY A 391 -8.95 -35.25 2.28
C GLY A 391 -9.98 -34.18 2.58
N SER A 392 -10.02 -33.16 1.73
CA SER A 392 -10.97 -32.07 1.83
C SER A 392 -11.54 -31.67 0.47
N VAL A 393 -12.79 -31.21 0.49
CA VAL A 393 -13.44 -30.52 -0.62
C VAL A 393 -13.77 -29.11 -0.15
N ARG A 394 -13.28 -28.10 -0.87
CA ARG A 394 -13.46 -26.69 -0.52
C ARG A 394 -13.99 -25.91 -1.70
N TYR A 395 -14.98 -25.06 -1.44
CA TYR A 395 -15.49 -24.05 -2.36
C TYR A 395 -15.35 -22.68 -1.73
N VAL A 396 -14.76 -21.73 -2.46
CA VAL A 396 -14.64 -20.33 -2.03
C VAL A 396 -15.32 -19.44 -3.07
N HIS A 397 -16.07 -18.46 -2.58
CA HIS A 397 -16.65 -17.40 -3.39
C HIS A 397 -16.29 -16.04 -2.80
N GLY A 398 -15.80 -15.11 -3.62
CA GLY A 398 -15.45 -13.76 -3.22
C GLY A 398 -16.08 -12.72 -4.12
N ASN A 399 -16.49 -11.60 -3.53
CA ASN A 399 -16.85 -10.38 -4.25
C ASN A 399 -16.19 -9.18 -3.56
N ALA A 400 -15.65 -8.25 -4.34
CA ALA A 400 -15.11 -7.00 -3.81
C ALA A 400 -15.38 -5.83 -4.75
N THR A 401 -15.61 -4.65 -4.17
CA THR A 401 -15.77 -3.37 -4.88
C THR A 401 -14.87 -2.29 -4.27
N ASN A 402 -14.41 -1.37 -5.10
CA ASN A 402 -13.65 -0.18 -4.69
C ASN A 402 -14.07 0.98 -5.58
N GLU A 403 -14.95 1.81 -5.06
CA GLU A 403 -15.35 3.07 -5.68
C GLU A 403 -14.40 4.15 -5.18
N HIS A 404 -13.78 4.88 -6.10
CA HIS A 404 -12.87 5.98 -5.80
C HIS A 404 -13.28 7.22 -6.57
N THR A 405 -13.45 8.34 -5.88
CA THR A 405 -13.75 9.62 -6.52
C THR A 405 -12.79 10.69 -6.04
N ARG A 406 -12.38 11.58 -6.93
CA ARG A 406 -11.44 12.66 -6.65
C ARG A 406 -11.93 13.98 -7.25
N ASN A 407 -11.78 15.05 -6.48
CA ASN A 407 -12.23 16.38 -6.88
C ASN A 407 -11.25 17.46 -6.45
N PHE A 408 -11.04 18.43 -7.33
CA PHE A 408 -10.20 19.60 -7.11
C PHE A 408 -11.01 20.87 -7.15
N ALA A 409 -10.62 21.85 -6.35
CA ALA A 409 -10.98 23.24 -6.55
C ALA A 409 -9.76 24.12 -6.26
N ASP A 410 -9.23 24.79 -7.27
CA ASP A 410 -8.11 25.71 -7.09
C ASP A 410 -8.61 27.16 -7.05
N ALA A 411 -8.10 27.91 -6.08
CA ALA A 411 -8.29 29.34 -5.99
C ALA A 411 -6.96 30.06 -6.06
N PHE A 412 -6.92 31.17 -6.77
CA PHE A 412 -5.77 32.06 -6.75
C PHE A 412 -5.94 33.12 -5.67
N ILE A 413 -4.84 33.41 -4.98
CA ILE A 413 -4.67 34.59 -4.13
C ILE A 413 -4.04 35.72 -4.96
N THR A 414 -3.22 35.34 -5.93
CA THR A 414 -2.55 36.20 -6.90
C THR A 414 -3.45 36.54 -8.10
N SER A 415 -3.12 37.62 -8.79
CA SER A 415 -3.76 38.01 -10.04
C SER A 415 -3.07 37.37 -11.23
N GLY A 416 -3.87 36.93 -12.21
CA GLY A 416 -3.40 36.45 -13.51
C GLY A 416 -2.56 37.46 -14.28
N ALA A 417 -2.53 38.73 -13.86
CA ALA A 417 -1.67 39.77 -14.43
C ALA A 417 -0.18 39.45 -14.26
N GLN A 418 0.21 38.77 -13.17
CA GLN A 418 1.60 38.41 -12.89
C GLN A 418 2.15 37.37 -13.88
N HIS A 419 1.31 36.41 -14.28
CA HIS A 419 1.70 35.25 -15.09
C HIS A 419 1.00 35.18 -16.45
N GLY A 420 0.36 36.28 -16.88
CA GLY A 420 -0.20 36.43 -18.21
C GLY A 420 -1.49 35.64 -18.49
N LEU A 421 -2.11 35.02 -17.48
CA LEU A 421 -3.35 34.26 -17.66
C LEU A 421 -4.57 35.20 -17.67
N GLN A 422 -5.34 35.14 -18.75
CA GLN A 422 -6.44 36.05 -19.02
C GLN A 422 -7.73 35.27 -19.30
N THR A 423 -8.87 35.86 -18.91
CA THR A 423 -10.21 35.47 -19.37
C THR A 423 -10.60 36.29 -20.59
N ASN A 424 -11.50 35.78 -21.42
CA ASN A 424 -12.11 36.52 -22.53
C ASN A 424 -13.62 36.29 -22.54
N LYS A 425 -14.42 37.32 -22.23
CA LYS A 425 -15.88 37.26 -22.25
C LYS A 425 -16.48 38.49 -22.91
N GLY A 426 -17.42 38.30 -23.85
CA GLY A 426 -18.02 39.40 -24.59
C GLY A 426 -16.99 40.24 -25.36
N GLY A 427 -15.85 39.66 -25.74
CA GLY A 427 -14.71 40.34 -26.37
C GLY A 427 -13.85 41.19 -25.42
N VAL A 428 -14.13 41.17 -24.11
CA VAL A 428 -13.34 41.85 -23.08
C VAL A 428 -12.34 40.88 -22.47
N LYS A 429 -11.04 41.22 -22.57
CA LYS A 429 -9.95 40.48 -21.91
C LYS A 429 -9.64 41.09 -20.55
N ALA A 430 -9.50 40.24 -19.53
CA ALA A 430 -9.11 40.64 -18.19
C ALA A 430 -8.28 39.55 -17.51
N PRO A 431 -7.36 39.91 -16.59
CA PRO A 431 -6.64 38.93 -15.78
C PRO A 431 -7.59 37.96 -15.07
N VAL A 432 -7.24 36.69 -15.01
CA VAL A 432 -7.88 35.76 -14.08
C VAL A 432 -7.70 36.28 -12.64
N ASN A 433 -8.74 36.24 -11.82
CA ASN A 433 -8.72 36.83 -10.46
C ASN A 433 -8.14 38.27 -10.40
N PRO A 434 -8.80 39.27 -11.00
CA PRO A 434 -8.25 40.63 -11.12
C PRO A 434 -8.08 41.36 -9.78
N ASN A 435 -8.72 40.88 -8.70
CA ASN A 435 -8.61 41.45 -7.36
C ASN A 435 -7.48 40.80 -6.53
N GLY A 436 -6.81 39.77 -7.05
CA GLY A 436 -5.69 39.12 -6.38
C GLY A 436 -4.48 40.05 -6.24
N TYR A 437 -3.54 39.65 -5.39
CA TYR A 437 -2.23 40.32 -5.27
C TYR A 437 -1.56 40.44 -6.64
N GLY A 438 -0.91 41.56 -6.96
CA GLY A 438 -0.28 41.80 -8.26
C GLY A 438 -0.33 43.28 -8.67
N PRO A 439 0.36 43.69 -9.76
CA PRO A 439 1.04 42.85 -10.76
C PRO A 439 2.45 42.39 -10.36
N ASP A 440 2.97 42.81 -9.20
CA ASP A 440 4.27 42.38 -8.69
C ASP A 440 4.22 40.93 -8.19
N ARG A 441 5.38 40.26 -8.18
CA ARG A 441 5.51 38.88 -7.67
C ARG A 441 5.42 38.82 -6.15
N VAL A 442 5.08 37.65 -5.62
CA VAL A 442 5.01 37.42 -4.18
C VAL A 442 6.37 36.92 -3.69
N ASP A 443 7.02 37.67 -2.81
CA ASP A 443 8.27 37.23 -2.18
C ASP A 443 7.96 36.11 -1.17
N VAL A 444 8.17 34.86 -1.59
CA VAL A 444 7.98 33.67 -0.74
C VAL A 444 9.35 33.09 -0.44
N VAL A 445 9.74 33.07 0.84
CA VAL A 445 11.00 32.44 1.25
C VAL A 445 10.71 31.00 1.67
N ALA A 446 11.28 30.04 0.92
CA ALA A 446 11.27 28.62 1.27
C ALA A 446 12.57 28.26 1.98
N ASP A 447 12.47 27.77 3.22
CA ASP A 447 13.61 27.40 4.06
C ASP A 447 13.48 25.92 4.48
N PHE A 448 14.42 25.11 4.00
CA PHE A 448 14.57 23.68 4.26
C PHE A 448 15.74 23.37 5.21
N SER A 449 16.40 24.40 5.79
CA SER A 449 17.55 24.22 6.69
C SER A 449 17.16 23.76 8.10
N GLY A 450 15.89 23.95 8.48
CA GLY A 450 15.34 23.55 9.77
C GLY A 450 14.89 22.09 9.83
N LYS A 451 14.30 21.70 10.97
CA LYS A 451 13.70 20.37 11.16
C LYS A 451 12.49 20.14 10.24
N HIS A 452 11.70 21.18 10.00
CA HIS A 452 10.53 21.17 9.13
C HIS A 452 10.71 22.27 8.07
N PRO A 453 10.38 22.02 6.79
CA PRO A 453 10.33 23.07 5.80
C PRO A 453 9.40 24.21 6.26
N SER A 454 9.79 25.46 6.02
CA SER A 454 8.97 26.63 6.32
C SER A 454 8.86 27.54 5.10
N PHE A 455 7.70 28.19 4.98
CA PHE A 455 7.38 29.07 3.85
C PHE A 455 6.89 30.40 4.41
N THR A 456 7.67 31.45 4.22
CA THR A 456 7.36 32.78 4.75
C THR A 456 6.80 33.64 3.64
N TYR A 457 5.61 34.20 3.87
CA TYR A 457 4.92 35.11 2.95
C TYR A 457 5.06 36.57 3.43
N PRO A 458 4.78 37.57 2.56
CA PRO A 458 4.76 38.97 2.97
C PRO A 458 3.73 39.25 4.06
N GLU A 459 3.94 40.32 4.84
CA GLU A 459 3.03 40.73 5.90
C GLU A 459 1.59 40.95 5.36
N ASN A 460 0.59 40.41 6.06
CA ASN A 460 -0.83 40.46 5.68
C ASN A 460 -1.20 39.72 4.37
N PHE A 461 -0.29 38.90 3.82
CA PHE A 461 -0.60 38.09 2.64
C PHE A 461 -1.72 37.08 2.93
N GLY A 462 -2.69 36.97 2.01
CA GLY A 462 -3.83 36.04 2.12
C GLY A 462 -4.87 36.39 3.20
N GLN A 463 -4.77 37.55 3.85
CA GLN A 463 -5.68 37.92 4.94
C GLN A 463 -6.98 38.61 4.47
N ASP A 464 -7.06 39.06 3.21
CA ASP A 464 -8.28 39.63 2.63
C ASP A 464 -9.01 38.59 1.77
N ILE A 465 -10.18 38.13 2.20
CA ILE A 465 -11.00 37.18 1.45
C ILE A 465 -11.36 37.67 0.04
N ASN A 466 -11.40 38.98 -0.20
CA ASN A 466 -11.72 39.54 -1.52
C ASN A 466 -10.59 39.38 -2.55
N SER A 467 -9.37 39.05 -2.11
CA SER A 467 -8.25 38.76 -3.02
C SER A 467 -8.32 37.34 -3.59
N TYR A 468 -9.21 36.49 -3.07
CA TYR A 468 -9.34 35.11 -3.48
C TYR A 468 -10.39 34.94 -4.58
N GLY A 469 -10.03 34.17 -5.60
CA GLY A 469 -10.96 33.74 -6.63
C GLY A 469 -10.77 32.26 -6.97
N MET A 470 -11.84 31.47 -6.92
CA MET A 470 -11.84 30.10 -7.45
C MET A 470 -11.78 30.16 -8.97
N VAL A 471 -10.79 29.48 -9.55
CA VAL A 471 -10.46 29.57 -10.98
C VAL A 471 -10.55 28.24 -11.70
N SER A 472 -10.65 27.13 -10.95
CA SER A 472 -10.88 25.80 -11.48
C SER A 472 -11.68 24.96 -10.48
N THR A 473 -12.46 24.02 -10.99
CA THR A 473 -12.92 22.85 -10.26
C THR A 473 -13.18 21.71 -11.23
N PHE A 474 -12.72 20.51 -10.91
CA PHE A 474 -12.92 19.34 -11.75
C PHE A 474 -12.80 18.04 -10.96
N ALA A 475 -13.52 17.02 -11.42
CA ALA A 475 -13.47 15.67 -10.89
C ALA A 475 -13.02 14.69 -11.97
N ASP A 476 -11.86 14.07 -11.76
CA ASP A 476 -11.21 13.19 -12.72
C ASP A 476 -10.54 12.00 -12.04
N GLN A 477 -10.12 11.03 -12.86
CA GLN A 477 -9.50 9.79 -12.38
C GLN A 477 -10.37 9.04 -11.35
N ASN A 478 -11.69 9.23 -11.42
CA ASN A 478 -12.66 8.48 -10.63
C ASN A 478 -12.72 7.06 -11.17
N ARG A 479 -12.94 6.07 -10.31
CA ARG A 479 -12.86 4.66 -10.67
C ARG A 479 -13.92 3.87 -9.95
N ASP A 480 -14.54 2.97 -10.70
CA ASP A 480 -15.34 1.89 -10.15
C ASP A 480 -14.58 0.59 -10.46
N GLU A 481 -14.16 -0.11 -9.42
CA GLU A 481 -13.44 -1.37 -9.53
C GLU A 481 -14.28 -2.48 -8.90
N GLU A 482 -14.43 -3.59 -9.60
CA GLU A 482 -15.18 -4.76 -9.13
C GLU A 482 -14.35 -6.03 -9.39
N ALA A 483 -14.43 -7.00 -8.49
CA ALA A 483 -13.87 -8.32 -8.71
C ALA A 483 -14.75 -9.44 -8.16
N THR A 484 -14.74 -10.57 -8.87
CA THR A 484 -15.34 -11.84 -8.44
C THR A 484 -14.31 -12.94 -8.44
N LEU A 485 -14.48 -13.92 -7.55
CA LEU A 485 -13.59 -15.07 -7.42
C LEU A 485 -14.41 -16.31 -7.07
N ASP A 486 -14.26 -17.38 -7.84
CA ASP A 486 -14.80 -18.69 -7.53
C ASP A 486 -13.66 -19.73 -7.54
N VAL A 487 -13.54 -20.51 -6.46
CA VAL A 487 -12.51 -21.54 -6.32
C VAL A 487 -13.16 -22.87 -5.94
N LEU A 488 -12.78 -23.94 -6.63
CA LEU A 488 -13.02 -25.32 -6.21
C LEU A 488 -11.67 -25.99 -5.95
N ARG A 489 -11.49 -26.54 -4.75
CA ARG A 489 -10.26 -27.20 -4.33
C ARG A 489 -10.54 -28.58 -3.72
N LEU A 490 -9.73 -29.55 -4.11
CA LEU A 490 -9.75 -30.93 -3.67
C LEU A 490 -8.35 -31.28 -3.16
N ASP A 491 -8.23 -31.71 -1.92
CA ASP A 491 -6.96 -32.14 -1.34
C ASP A 491 -7.12 -33.57 -0.78
N GLY A 492 -6.05 -34.35 -0.82
CA GLY A 492 -5.98 -35.70 -0.28
C GLY A 492 -4.63 -35.95 0.36
N THR A 493 -4.63 -36.70 1.47
CA THR A 493 -3.43 -37.11 2.20
C THR A 493 -3.48 -38.61 2.43
N TYR A 494 -2.45 -39.32 2.00
CA TYR A 494 -2.27 -40.73 2.33
C TYR A 494 -1.11 -40.91 3.34
N ASP A 495 -1.41 -41.46 4.51
CA ASP A 495 -0.43 -41.78 5.56
C ASP A 495 -0.02 -43.25 5.46
N PHE A 496 1.29 -43.48 5.31
CA PHE A 496 1.85 -44.84 5.20
C PHE A 496 2.12 -45.48 6.57
N ASN A 497 1.95 -44.75 7.68
CA ASN A 497 2.18 -45.16 9.06
C ASN A 497 3.63 -45.58 9.39
N ASP A 498 4.60 -45.11 8.61
CA ASP A 498 6.03 -45.38 8.77
C ASP A 498 6.87 -44.08 8.79
N GLY A 499 6.23 -42.95 9.11
CA GLY A 499 6.83 -41.62 9.03
C GLY A 499 6.75 -41.00 7.63
N MET A 500 6.11 -41.65 6.66
CA MET A 500 5.88 -41.09 5.32
C MET A 500 4.41 -40.70 5.11
N LYS A 501 4.19 -39.50 4.59
CA LYS A 501 2.87 -39.01 4.12
C LYS A 501 2.96 -38.56 2.67
N PHE A 502 1.88 -38.71 1.93
CA PHE A 502 1.77 -38.24 0.55
C PHE A 502 0.54 -37.36 0.36
N ASP A 503 0.76 -36.08 0.12
CA ASP A 503 -0.29 -35.09 -0.16
C ASP A 503 -0.45 -34.90 -1.66
N PHE A 504 -1.67 -34.77 -2.13
CA PHE A 504 -1.98 -34.46 -3.52
C PHE A 504 -3.25 -33.63 -3.61
N GLY A 505 -3.38 -32.82 -4.66
CA GLY A 505 -4.60 -32.05 -4.83
C GLY A 505 -4.77 -31.39 -6.18
N TYR A 506 -5.97 -30.87 -6.37
CA TYR A 506 -6.42 -30.14 -7.55
C TYR A 506 -7.14 -28.86 -7.12
N ARG A 507 -6.86 -27.75 -7.79
CA ARG A 507 -7.55 -26.48 -7.61
C ARG A 507 -7.93 -25.89 -8.97
N PHE A 508 -9.17 -25.48 -9.11
CA PHE A 508 -9.66 -24.63 -10.19
C PHE A 508 -10.07 -23.29 -9.60
N ALA A 509 -9.64 -22.18 -10.20
CA ALA A 509 -10.15 -20.86 -9.85
C ALA A 509 -10.48 -20.04 -11.10
N ASP A 510 -11.53 -19.25 -11.00
CA ASP A 510 -11.99 -18.29 -12.00
C ASP A 510 -12.11 -16.93 -11.32
N ARG A 511 -11.45 -15.92 -11.87
CA ARG A 511 -11.41 -14.57 -11.31
C ARG A 511 -11.61 -13.54 -12.40
N GLU A 512 -12.59 -12.66 -12.22
CA GLU A 512 -12.83 -11.52 -13.09
C GLU A 512 -12.51 -10.22 -12.35
N VAL A 513 -11.81 -9.29 -13.01
CA VAL A 513 -11.58 -7.92 -12.54
C VAL A 513 -12.07 -6.94 -13.58
N VAL A 514 -12.97 -6.05 -13.18
CA VAL A 514 -13.46 -4.94 -13.99
C VAL A 514 -12.95 -3.64 -13.38
N ARG A 515 -12.36 -2.79 -14.21
CA ARG A 515 -11.98 -1.42 -13.83
C ARG A 515 -12.57 -0.44 -14.83
N ASP A 516 -13.36 0.48 -14.31
CA ASP A 516 -13.98 1.56 -15.07
C ASP A 516 -13.51 2.92 -14.55
N GLN A 517 -12.51 3.51 -15.22
CA GLN A 517 -12.07 4.87 -14.92
C GLN A 517 -12.90 5.89 -15.71
N PHE A 518 -13.27 7.00 -15.08
CA PHE A 518 -14.09 8.04 -15.69
C PHE A 518 -13.83 9.44 -15.11
N ASP A 519 -14.21 10.43 -15.90
CA ASP A 519 -14.19 11.84 -15.52
C ASP A 519 -15.61 12.42 -15.59
N TYR A 520 -15.88 13.45 -14.79
CA TYR A 520 -17.06 14.29 -14.97
C TYR A 520 -16.72 15.49 -15.86
N VAL A 521 -17.54 15.75 -16.87
CA VAL A 521 -17.39 16.90 -17.76
C VAL A 521 -18.68 17.68 -17.88
N ALA A 522 -18.58 19.01 -17.88
CA ALA A 522 -19.70 19.93 -17.95
C ALA A 522 -19.89 20.50 -19.36
N PRO A 523 -21.13 20.85 -19.75
CA PRO A 523 -21.39 21.62 -20.96
C PRO A 523 -21.12 23.12 -20.73
N PHE A 524 -20.32 23.73 -21.60
CA PHE A 524 -20.09 25.16 -21.66
C PHE A 524 -20.66 25.73 -22.96
N THR A 525 -21.46 26.79 -22.86
CA THR A 525 -21.86 27.60 -24.02
C THR A 525 -20.96 28.81 -24.12
N VAL A 526 -20.19 28.89 -25.20
CA VAL A 526 -19.24 29.98 -25.50
C VAL A 526 -19.51 30.57 -26.87
N LYS A 527 -19.09 31.83 -27.10
CA LYS A 527 -19.05 32.39 -28.44
C LYS A 527 -17.76 32.02 -29.17
N ASN A 528 -17.91 31.54 -30.40
CA ASN A 528 -16.78 31.34 -31.31
C ASN A 528 -16.27 32.68 -31.89
N ALA A 529 -15.21 32.65 -32.69
CA ALA A 529 -14.63 33.85 -33.32
C ALA A 529 -15.62 34.64 -34.20
N ASP A 530 -16.69 33.99 -34.68
CA ASP A 530 -17.75 34.62 -35.48
C ASP A 530 -18.91 35.16 -34.63
N GLY A 531 -18.85 35.00 -33.30
CA GLY A 531 -19.88 35.44 -32.35
C GLY A 531 -21.07 34.49 -32.16
N ASN A 532 -21.03 33.30 -32.77
CA ASN A 532 -22.07 32.29 -32.66
C ASN A 532 -21.92 31.47 -31.37
N ASP A 533 -23.04 31.11 -30.75
CA ASP A 533 -23.05 30.25 -29.57
C ASP A 533 -22.74 28.80 -29.96
N VAL A 534 -21.77 28.19 -29.29
CA VAL A 534 -21.35 26.80 -29.47
C VAL A 534 -21.27 26.13 -28.11
N THR A 535 -21.78 24.90 -28.01
CA THR A 535 -21.64 24.06 -26.82
C THR A 535 -20.40 23.17 -26.95
N VAL A 536 -19.53 23.23 -25.95
CA VAL A 536 -18.36 22.36 -25.80
C VAL A 536 -18.39 21.66 -24.44
N TYR A 537 -17.95 20.42 -24.37
CA TYR A 537 -17.83 19.69 -23.11
C TYR A 537 -16.39 19.71 -22.61
N SER A 538 -16.20 19.97 -21.32
CA SER A 538 -14.86 19.99 -20.72
C SER A 538 -14.90 19.86 -19.19
N LYS A 539 -13.72 19.63 -18.61
CA LYS A 539 -13.45 19.88 -17.19
C LYS A 539 -13.07 21.35 -17.03
N TRP A 540 -13.59 22.03 -16.01
CA TRP A 540 -13.17 23.39 -15.72
C TRP A 540 -11.83 23.42 -14.98
N ARG A 541 -10.75 23.15 -15.71
CA ARG A 541 -9.38 23.11 -15.17
C ARG A 541 -8.72 24.47 -15.02
N ASP A 542 -9.18 25.47 -15.78
CA ASP A 542 -8.73 26.85 -15.70
C ASP A 542 -9.75 27.80 -16.37
N SER A 543 -10.12 28.89 -15.70
CA SER A 543 -10.99 29.97 -16.22
C SER A 543 -10.46 30.73 -17.44
N GLY A 544 -9.18 30.59 -17.79
CA GLY A 544 -8.53 31.15 -18.97
C GLY A 544 -8.56 30.25 -20.21
N LEU A 545 -9.12 29.03 -20.13
CA LEU A 545 -9.17 28.10 -21.26
C LEU A 545 -10.15 28.60 -22.33
N GLU A 546 -9.69 28.80 -23.57
CA GLU A 546 -10.59 29.13 -24.68
C GLU A 546 -11.51 27.95 -25.03
N GLY A 547 -12.83 28.18 -25.12
CA GLY A 547 -13.78 27.12 -25.47
C GLY A 547 -13.78 26.80 -26.97
N VAL A 548 -13.47 27.78 -27.81
CA VAL A 548 -13.11 27.59 -29.22
C VAL A 548 -11.96 28.55 -29.49
N LYS A 549 -10.99 28.13 -30.31
CA LYS A 549 -9.82 28.95 -30.65
C LYS A 549 -10.22 30.38 -31.06
N GLY A 550 -9.65 31.37 -30.39
CA GLY A 550 -9.89 32.80 -30.63
C GLY A 550 -11.26 33.31 -30.17
N GLY A 551 -12.07 32.44 -29.54
CA GLY A 551 -13.37 32.76 -28.97
C GLY A 551 -13.32 33.12 -27.49
N GLU A 552 -14.45 32.95 -26.82
CA GLU A 552 -14.57 33.15 -25.37
C GLU A 552 -13.93 32.03 -24.55
N THR A 553 -13.51 32.35 -23.33
CA THR A 553 -13.01 31.34 -22.37
C THR A 553 -14.16 30.59 -21.69
N ILE A 554 -13.90 29.34 -21.30
CA ILE A 554 -14.82 28.52 -20.52
C ILE A 554 -14.78 28.92 -19.04
N GLY A 555 -15.94 28.89 -18.39
CA GLY A 555 -16.08 29.19 -16.97
C GLY A 555 -15.86 30.67 -16.61
N GLN A 556 -15.75 30.96 -15.33
CA GLN A 556 -15.44 32.29 -14.79
C GLN A 556 -14.78 32.16 -13.43
N THR A 557 -13.99 33.15 -13.03
CA THR A 557 -13.55 33.24 -11.63
C THR A 557 -14.75 33.49 -10.72
N PHE A 558 -14.91 32.68 -9.67
CA PHE A 558 -15.90 32.92 -8.62
C PHE A 558 -15.21 33.55 -7.42
N SER A 559 -15.67 34.72 -6.97
CA SER A 559 -15.09 35.41 -5.81
C SER A 559 -15.36 34.61 -4.53
N PHE A 560 -14.41 34.58 -3.60
CA PHE A 560 -14.63 33.89 -2.33
C PHE A 560 -15.75 34.51 -1.49
N THR A 561 -15.98 35.82 -1.61
CA THR A 561 -17.12 36.50 -0.96
C THR A 561 -18.46 35.93 -1.45
N ASP A 562 -18.60 35.64 -2.75
CA ASP A 562 -19.80 34.97 -3.28
C ASP A 562 -19.91 33.52 -2.82
N LEU A 563 -18.79 32.79 -2.77
CA LEU A 563 -18.75 31.40 -2.32
C LEU A 563 -19.01 31.26 -0.82
N GLN A 564 -18.59 32.23 -0.01
CA GLN A 564 -18.84 32.28 1.42
C GLN A 564 -20.33 32.40 1.70
N ASN A 565 -21.06 33.23 0.94
CA ASN A 565 -22.51 33.35 1.04
C ASN A 565 -23.24 32.03 0.68
N ARG A 566 -22.57 31.11 -0.01
CA ARG A 566 -23.08 29.77 -0.35
C ARG A 566 -22.66 28.70 0.67
N GLY A 567 -21.90 29.05 1.71
CA GLY A 567 -21.38 28.09 2.70
C GLY A 567 -20.23 27.23 2.18
N LEU A 568 -19.57 27.64 1.10
CA LEU A 568 -18.53 26.86 0.41
C LEU A 568 -17.10 27.25 0.79
N ILE A 569 -16.92 28.14 1.77
CA ILE A 569 -15.59 28.59 2.23
C ILE A 569 -15.34 28.11 3.66
N THR A 570 -14.11 27.67 3.91
CA THR A 570 -13.58 27.37 5.24
C THR A 570 -12.28 28.16 5.49
N SER A 571 -11.91 28.35 6.75
CA SER A 571 -10.65 28.98 7.15
C SER A 571 -9.79 27.94 7.84
N ILE A 572 -8.54 27.79 7.42
CA ILE A 572 -7.57 26.86 8.03
C ILE A 572 -6.41 27.66 8.56
N SER A 573 -6.02 27.41 9.80
CA SER A 573 -4.81 27.98 10.44
C SER A 573 -3.83 26.91 10.88
N ASP A 574 -4.29 25.66 11.03
CA ASP A 574 -3.44 24.56 11.45
C ASP A 574 -2.78 23.89 10.24
N PHE A 575 -1.52 24.22 10.01
CA PHE A 575 -0.66 23.53 9.06
C PHE A 575 0.38 22.69 9.80
N GLY A 576 0.12 22.30 11.05
CA GLY A 576 1.07 21.60 11.91
C GLY A 576 2.34 22.42 12.21
N PRO A 577 3.50 21.76 12.38
CA PRO A 577 4.76 22.43 12.72
C PRO A 577 5.27 23.48 11.72
N ALA A 578 4.80 23.45 10.48
CA ALA A 578 5.20 24.39 9.42
C ALA A 578 4.26 25.60 9.27
N GLY A 579 3.26 25.75 10.14
CA GLY A 579 2.37 26.91 10.12
C GLY A 579 3.10 28.22 10.40
N ASP A 580 2.76 29.26 9.66
CA ASP A 580 3.31 30.61 9.83
C ASP A 580 2.52 31.47 10.84
N GLY A 581 1.49 30.89 11.47
CA GLY A 581 0.61 31.54 12.43
C GLY A 581 -0.57 32.30 11.82
N ASN A 582 -0.67 32.37 10.49
CA ASN A 582 -1.79 32.98 9.80
C ASN A 582 -2.95 32.01 9.59
N SER A 583 -4.11 32.55 9.23
CA SER A 583 -5.23 31.76 8.69
C SER A 583 -5.45 32.11 7.23
N TYR A 584 -5.80 31.10 6.44
CA TYR A 584 -6.07 31.23 5.01
C TYR A 584 -7.44 30.65 4.67
N TYR A 585 -8.08 31.23 3.66
CA TYR A 585 -9.37 30.79 3.16
C TYR A 585 -9.21 29.70 2.08
N PHE A 586 -10.07 28.70 2.13
CA PHE A 586 -10.11 27.58 1.19
C PHE A 586 -11.55 27.24 0.79
N ILE A 587 -11.69 26.47 -0.29
CA ILE A 587 -12.96 25.82 -0.58
C ILE A 587 -13.22 24.76 0.49
N ASN A 588 -14.44 24.72 1.00
CA ASN A 588 -14.83 23.75 2.03
C ASN A 588 -14.84 22.34 1.44
N THR A 589 -13.83 21.55 1.78
CA THR A 589 -13.67 20.17 1.32
C THR A 589 -14.83 19.26 1.76
N ASN A 590 -15.54 19.57 2.85
CA ASN A 590 -16.76 18.82 3.21
C ASN A 590 -17.88 18.98 2.18
N ALA A 591 -17.98 20.13 1.51
CA ALA A 591 -18.94 20.34 0.42
C ALA A 591 -18.57 19.58 -0.86
N MET A 592 -17.32 19.12 -0.96
CA MET A 592 -16.78 18.39 -2.11
C MET A 592 -16.94 16.87 -2.00
N LYS A 593 -17.34 16.30 -0.83
CA LYS A 593 -17.48 14.83 -0.64
C LYS A 593 -18.31 14.14 -1.73
N ASN A 594 -19.38 14.78 -2.21
CA ASN A 594 -20.11 14.33 -3.39
C ASN A 594 -19.66 15.16 -4.60
N ASN A 595 -18.69 14.61 -5.34
CA ASN A 595 -18.04 15.31 -6.45
C ASN A 595 -19.04 15.80 -7.49
N LEU A 596 -19.96 14.95 -7.94
CA LEU A 596 -20.96 15.32 -8.94
C LEU A 596 -21.86 16.46 -8.43
N ALA A 597 -22.41 16.33 -7.23
CA ALA A 597 -23.26 17.36 -6.64
C ALA A 597 -22.51 18.68 -6.45
N PHE A 598 -21.21 18.64 -6.13
CA PHE A 598 -20.38 19.85 -6.06
C PHE A 598 -20.19 20.49 -7.43
N GLN A 599 -19.84 19.72 -8.47
CA GLN A 599 -19.69 20.23 -9.84
C GLN A 599 -20.98 20.83 -10.40
N GLU A 600 -22.12 20.18 -10.15
CA GLU A 600 -23.46 20.65 -10.57
C GLU A 600 -23.82 22.04 -10.02
N GLN A 601 -23.26 22.43 -8.86
CA GLN A 601 -23.52 23.74 -8.28
C GLN A 601 -22.85 24.90 -9.04
N PHE A 602 -21.91 24.62 -9.95
CA PHE A 602 -21.20 25.63 -10.75
C PHE A 602 -21.59 25.57 -12.22
N PHE A 603 -21.58 24.36 -12.79
CA PHE A 603 -21.91 24.14 -14.20
C PHE A 603 -22.86 22.95 -14.30
N PRO A 604 -24.19 23.18 -14.28
CA PRO A 604 -25.17 22.10 -14.33
C PRO A 604 -25.12 21.28 -15.62
N GLY A 605 -25.42 19.99 -15.53
CA GLY A 605 -25.49 19.07 -16.67
C GLY A 605 -24.20 18.29 -16.92
N ASN A 606 -23.40 18.07 -15.89
CA ASN A 606 -22.23 17.20 -15.95
C ASN A 606 -22.63 15.79 -16.36
N ILE A 607 -21.77 15.16 -17.14
CA ILE A 607 -21.91 13.77 -17.58
C ILE A 607 -20.66 12.98 -17.21
N LYS A 608 -20.85 11.68 -16.96
CA LYS A 608 -19.77 10.71 -16.75
C LYS A 608 -19.23 10.25 -18.10
N VAL A 609 -17.94 10.47 -18.35
CA VAL A 609 -17.24 10.03 -19.57
C VAL A 609 -16.17 9.03 -19.19
N LYS A 610 -16.32 7.79 -19.67
CA LYS A 610 -15.38 6.69 -19.43
C LYS A 610 -14.07 6.92 -20.18
N ASP A 611 -12.94 6.75 -19.51
CA ASP A 611 -11.61 6.71 -20.13
C ASP A 611 -11.25 5.27 -20.49
N GLY A 612 -11.44 4.91 -21.76
CA GLY A 612 -11.12 3.58 -22.26
C GLY A 612 -9.63 3.22 -22.23
N ARG A 613 -8.72 4.19 -22.05
CA ARG A 613 -7.28 3.93 -21.89
C ARG A 613 -6.97 3.42 -20.49
N GLU A 614 -7.82 3.72 -19.53
CA GLU A 614 -7.63 3.41 -18.11
C GLU A 614 -8.68 2.43 -17.57
N SER A 615 -9.59 2.00 -18.45
CA SER A 615 -10.61 0.99 -18.17
C SER A 615 -10.28 -0.33 -18.86
N TYR A 616 -10.60 -1.47 -18.24
CA TYR A 616 -10.35 -2.79 -18.80
C TYR A 616 -11.12 -3.89 -18.06
N ILE A 617 -11.14 -5.09 -18.63
CA ILE A 617 -11.58 -6.33 -17.98
C ILE A 617 -10.45 -7.35 -18.06
N VAL A 618 -10.16 -8.04 -16.96
CA VAL A 618 -9.21 -9.15 -16.90
C VAL A 618 -9.90 -10.38 -16.31
N ASP A 619 -10.10 -11.39 -17.14
CA ASP A 619 -10.52 -12.73 -16.73
C ASP A 619 -9.27 -13.62 -16.58
N GLU A 620 -9.12 -14.26 -15.43
CA GLU A 620 -8.05 -15.21 -15.13
C GLU A 620 -8.61 -16.55 -14.63
N GLN A 621 -8.31 -17.61 -15.36
CA GLN A 621 -8.61 -18.98 -14.97
C GLN A 621 -7.33 -19.72 -14.65
N THR A 622 -7.28 -20.37 -13.49
CA THR A 622 -6.12 -21.16 -13.06
C THR A 622 -6.50 -22.59 -12.71
N GLN A 623 -5.73 -23.54 -13.23
CA GLN A 623 -5.80 -24.95 -12.88
C GLN A 623 -4.49 -25.39 -12.26
N THR A 624 -4.54 -25.87 -11.02
CA THR A 624 -3.36 -26.26 -10.27
C THR A 624 -3.45 -27.72 -9.87
N PHE A 625 -2.39 -28.48 -10.13
CA PHE A 625 -2.18 -29.82 -9.60
C PHE A 625 -0.94 -29.81 -8.72
N TYR A 626 -0.99 -30.46 -7.57
CA TYR A 626 0.19 -30.65 -6.74
C TYR A 626 0.33 -32.07 -6.23
N ALA A 627 1.56 -32.45 -5.94
CA ALA A 627 1.92 -33.68 -5.25
C ALA A 627 3.11 -33.42 -4.34
N GLN A 628 3.08 -33.98 -3.13
CA GLN A 628 4.09 -33.79 -2.11
C GLN A 628 4.29 -35.10 -1.34
N ALA A 629 5.55 -35.45 -1.07
CA ALA A 629 5.89 -36.48 -0.11
C ALA A 629 6.54 -35.81 1.10
N SER A 630 6.07 -36.17 2.29
CA SER A 630 6.59 -35.73 3.57
C SER A 630 7.20 -36.93 4.29
N PHE A 631 8.35 -36.73 4.93
CA PHE A 631 9.15 -37.76 5.56
C PHE A 631 9.57 -37.30 6.95
N GLU A 632 9.45 -38.20 7.92
CA GLU A 632 10.03 -38.08 9.25
C GLU A 632 10.92 -39.28 9.50
N GLY A 633 12.11 -39.06 10.05
CA GLY A 633 13.05 -40.16 10.29
C GLY A 633 14.28 -39.75 11.06
N ASP A 634 15.21 -40.69 11.20
CA ASP A 634 16.51 -40.47 11.84
C ASP A 634 17.62 -41.05 10.95
N SER A 635 18.54 -40.20 10.51
CA SER A 635 19.73 -40.59 9.74
C SER A 635 21.04 -40.17 10.44
N GLY A 636 21.05 -40.32 11.78
CA GLY A 636 22.09 -39.83 12.69
C GLY A 636 21.73 -38.49 13.33
N LEU A 637 20.72 -37.81 12.78
CA LEU A 637 19.98 -36.70 13.38
C LEU A 637 18.50 -36.92 13.02
N PRO A 638 17.54 -36.68 13.94
CA PRO A 638 16.13 -36.64 13.59
C PRO A 638 15.89 -35.55 12.53
N TYR A 639 15.03 -35.85 11.56
CA TYR A 639 14.70 -34.92 10.49
C TYR A 639 13.22 -34.99 10.10
N GLN A 640 12.73 -33.85 9.60
CA GLN A 640 11.46 -33.73 8.91
C GLN A 640 11.74 -33.10 7.54
N ALA A 641 11.21 -33.68 6.47
CA ALA A 641 11.42 -33.18 5.12
C ALA A 641 10.13 -33.24 4.32
N ASN A 642 9.92 -32.28 3.44
CA ASN A 642 8.91 -32.37 2.39
C ASN A 642 9.55 -32.07 1.03
N VAL A 643 9.15 -32.84 0.03
CA VAL A 643 9.56 -32.64 -1.36
C VAL A 643 8.32 -32.78 -2.22
N GLY A 644 8.07 -31.79 -3.07
CA GLY A 644 6.89 -31.78 -3.91
C GLY A 644 7.04 -30.90 -5.13
N LEU A 645 6.00 -30.92 -5.95
CA LEU A 645 5.88 -30.07 -7.12
C LEU A 645 4.45 -29.57 -7.25
N GLN A 646 4.32 -28.41 -7.88
CA GLN A 646 3.05 -27.84 -8.31
C GLN A 646 3.13 -27.51 -9.80
N TYR A 647 2.12 -27.92 -10.56
CA TYR A 647 1.93 -27.55 -11.96
C TYR A 647 0.69 -26.65 -12.06
N ILE A 648 0.85 -25.49 -12.69
CA ILE A 648 -0.21 -24.49 -12.83
C ILE A 648 -0.38 -24.18 -14.31
N GLU A 649 -1.61 -24.21 -14.80
CA GLU A 649 -1.98 -23.67 -16.11
C GLU A 649 -2.86 -22.44 -15.89
N THR A 650 -2.52 -21.34 -16.56
CA THR A 650 -3.23 -20.05 -16.45
C THR A 650 -3.72 -19.63 -17.83
N ASP A 651 -5.01 -19.36 -17.93
CA ASP A 651 -5.68 -18.79 -19.10
C ASP A 651 -6.16 -17.38 -18.77
N LEU A 652 -5.85 -16.43 -19.67
CA LEU A 652 -6.22 -15.03 -19.54
C LEU A 652 -7.07 -14.58 -20.72
N ALA A 653 -8.09 -13.79 -20.43
CA ALA A 653 -8.80 -12.96 -21.40
C ALA A 653 -8.76 -11.50 -20.92
N ILE A 654 -8.18 -10.62 -21.73
CA ILE A 654 -7.96 -9.22 -21.38
C ILE A 654 -8.68 -8.35 -22.40
N THR A 655 -9.69 -7.61 -21.93
CA THR A 655 -10.47 -6.69 -22.76
C THR A 655 -9.94 -5.27 -22.60
N LYS A 656 -9.43 -4.69 -23.69
CA LYS A 656 -9.00 -3.28 -23.79
C LYS A 656 -9.97 -2.50 -24.68
N TYR A 657 -10.06 -1.18 -24.48
CA TYR A 657 -10.90 -0.31 -25.32
C TYR A 657 -10.07 0.42 -26.38
N ASN A 658 -10.65 0.57 -27.57
CA ASN A 658 -10.10 1.36 -28.67
C ASN A 658 -10.64 2.79 -28.59
N MET A 659 -9.77 3.78 -28.81
CA MET A 659 -10.13 5.20 -28.68
C MET A 659 -10.19 5.89 -30.04
N ASP A 660 -11.09 6.87 -30.20
CA ASP A 660 -11.01 7.86 -31.28
C ASP A 660 -9.97 8.92 -30.91
N PHE A 661 -9.06 9.28 -31.82
CA PHE A 661 -8.05 10.32 -31.55
C PHE A 661 -8.64 11.74 -31.58
N ARG A 662 -9.90 11.92 -31.99
CA ARG A 662 -10.55 13.23 -32.08
C ARG A 662 -11.20 13.62 -30.75
N TYR A 663 -11.07 14.91 -30.39
CA TYR A 663 -11.72 15.51 -29.21
C TYR A 663 -13.23 15.71 -29.41
N ARG A 664 -13.99 14.61 -29.35
CA ARG A 664 -15.45 14.61 -29.42
C ARG A 664 -16.03 13.55 -28.49
N ILE A 665 -17.25 13.81 -28.01
CA ILE A 665 -18.07 12.85 -27.26
C ILE A 665 -19.48 12.83 -27.84
N GLU A 666 -20.22 11.77 -27.56
CA GLU A 666 -21.64 11.64 -27.91
C GLU A 666 -22.49 11.76 -26.66
N VAL A 667 -23.49 12.64 -26.69
CA VAL A 667 -24.48 12.82 -25.62
C VAL A 667 -25.85 12.65 -26.25
N ASP A 668 -26.60 11.64 -25.81
CA ASP A 668 -27.92 11.29 -26.34
C ASP A 668 -27.98 11.15 -27.87
N GLY A 669 -26.95 10.57 -28.49
CA GLY A 669 -26.87 10.40 -29.94
C GLY A 669 -26.37 11.63 -30.72
N VAL A 670 -26.02 12.72 -30.03
CA VAL A 670 -25.54 13.97 -30.63
C VAL A 670 -24.05 14.16 -30.35
N PRO A 671 -23.20 14.36 -31.39
CA PRO A 671 -21.77 14.58 -31.18
C PRO A 671 -21.48 16.03 -30.78
N TYR A 672 -20.69 16.21 -29.73
CA TYR A 672 -20.19 17.51 -29.27
C TYR A 672 -18.67 17.58 -29.35
N GLN A 673 -18.13 18.78 -29.52
CA GLN A 673 -16.70 19.04 -29.39
C GLN A 673 -16.29 19.02 -27.91
N THR A 674 -15.14 18.44 -27.62
CA THR A 674 -14.51 18.52 -26.29
C THR A 674 -13.24 19.37 -26.32
N LEU A 675 -12.83 19.84 -25.14
CA LEU A 675 -11.52 20.45 -24.96
C LEU A 675 -10.50 19.43 -24.44
N ASP A 676 -9.23 19.82 -24.55
CA ASP A 676 -8.10 19.01 -24.09
C ASP A 676 -8.24 18.62 -22.61
N GLY A 677 -7.73 17.44 -22.29
CA GLY A 677 -7.89 16.81 -20.99
C GLY A 677 -9.20 16.05 -20.78
N THR A 678 -10.18 16.12 -21.69
CA THR A 678 -11.39 15.27 -21.65
C THR A 678 -11.07 13.86 -22.19
N PRO A 679 -11.57 12.77 -21.58
CA PRO A 679 -11.38 11.43 -22.14
C PRO A 679 -11.93 11.31 -23.55
N ASN A 680 -11.19 10.60 -24.42
CA ASN A 680 -11.57 10.38 -25.81
C ASN A 680 -12.76 9.42 -25.92
N ALA A 681 -13.50 9.47 -27.04
CA ALA A 681 -14.59 8.53 -27.29
C ALA A 681 -14.08 7.09 -27.51
N ILE A 682 -14.80 6.11 -26.96
CA ILE A 682 -14.54 4.68 -27.17
C ILE A 682 -15.18 4.26 -28.51
N THR A 683 -14.41 3.62 -29.38
CA THR A 683 -14.85 3.17 -30.72
C THR A 683 -15.08 1.66 -30.82
N GLY A 684 -14.61 0.89 -29.83
CA GLY A 684 -14.79 -0.55 -29.76
C GLY A 684 -13.93 -1.20 -28.68
N THR A 685 -13.91 -2.52 -28.65
CA THR A 685 -13.10 -3.33 -27.73
C THR A 685 -12.20 -4.29 -28.49
N ASN A 686 -11.10 -4.69 -27.85
CA ASN A 686 -10.21 -5.75 -28.30
C ASN A 686 -10.02 -6.76 -27.15
N VAL A 687 -10.21 -8.05 -27.43
CA VAL A 687 -10.06 -9.12 -26.44
C VAL A 687 -8.83 -9.95 -26.79
N ILE A 688 -7.84 -9.93 -25.91
CA ILE A 688 -6.58 -10.64 -26.06
C ILE A 688 -6.62 -11.87 -25.17
N ARG A 689 -6.44 -13.05 -25.78
CA ARG A 689 -6.42 -14.34 -25.07
C ARG A 689 -5.01 -14.90 -25.04
N ARG A 690 -4.59 -15.42 -23.89
CA ARG A 690 -3.26 -16.01 -23.71
C ARG A 690 -3.30 -17.12 -22.67
N SER A 691 -2.52 -18.17 -22.89
CA SER A 691 -2.32 -19.25 -21.93
C SER A 691 -0.84 -19.49 -21.69
N PHE A 692 -0.49 -19.92 -20.47
CA PHE A 692 0.85 -20.36 -20.11
C PHE A 692 0.81 -21.35 -18.93
N ASN A 693 1.94 -22.00 -18.67
CA ASN A 693 2.08 -22.93 -17.56
C ASN A 693 3.34 -22.70 -16.74
N ASP A 694 3.29 -23.19 -15.50
CA ASP A 694 4.32 -23.05 -14.49
C ASP A 694 4.58 -24.39 -13.82
N PHE A 695 5.86 -24.72 -13.65
CA PHE A 695 6.32 -25.93 -12.95
C PHE A 695 7.18 -25.52 -11.76
N LEU A 696 6.71 -25.79 -10.56
CA LEU A 696 7.23 -25.23 -9.31
C LEU A 696 7.68 -26.35 -8.34
N PRO A 697 8.91 -26.87 -8.46
CA PRO A 697 9.48 -27.79 -7.48
C PRO A 697 9.75 -27.09 -6.14
N ARG A 698 9.54 -27.80 -5.04
CA ARG A 698 9.77 -27.32 -3.68
C ARG A 698 10.36 -28.44 -2.83
N ALA A 699 11.34 -28.09 -2.00
CA ALA A 699 11.96 -29.01 -1.06
C ALA A 699 12.30 -28.25 0.23
N ASN A 700 11.86 -28.76 1.37
CA ASN A 700 12.19 -28.26 2.69
C ASN A 700 12.73 -29.42 3.53
N ILE A 701 13.74 -29.18 4.35
CA ILE A 701 14.25 -30.14 5.31
C ILE A 701 14.66 -29.44 6.60
N ALA A 702 14.28 -30.03 7.73
CA ALA A 702 14.62 -29.58 9.07
C ALA A 702 15.31 -30.72 9.81
N PHE A 703 16.49 -30.46 10.35
CA PHE A 703 17.27 -31.38 11.18
C PHE A 703 17.23 -30.93 12.63
N GLU A 704 16.98 -31.86 13.54
CA GLU A 704 17.15 -31.65 14.97
C GLU A 704 18.61 -31.94 15.33
N THR A 705 19.42 -30.89 15.35
CA THR A 705 20.86 -30.99 15.64
C THR A 705 21.16 -31.23 17.13
N SER A 706 20.20 -30.90 18.00
CA SER A 706 20.13 -31.25 19.42
C SER A 706 18.66 -31.23 19.86
N GLU A 707 18.36 -31.63 21.11
CA GLU A 707 16.99 -31.62 21.68
C GLU A 707 16.25 -30.27 21.51
N ASN A 708 17.01 -29.17 21.43
CA ASN A 708 16.47 -27.82 21.41
C ASN A 708 17.00 -26.98 20.23
N THR A 709 17.65 -27.59 19.24
CA THR A 709 18.25 -26.84 18.12
C THR A 709 17.87 -27.43 16.77
N LYS A 710 17.25 -26.62 15.92
CA LYS A 710 16.85 -26.99 14.56
C LYS A 710 17.69 -26.26 13.51
N LEU A 711 18.13 -27.00 12.49
CA LEU A 711 18.71 -26.46 11.26
C LEU A 711 17.70 -26.69 10.14
N ARG A 712 17.23 -25.63 9.48
CA ARG A 712 16.30 -25.72 8.34
C ARG A 712 16.99 -25.29 7.06
N LEU A 713 16.69 -25.99 5.98
CA LEU A 713 17.12 -25.68 4.63
C LEU A 713 15.91 -25.76 3.70
N ALA A 714 15.76 -24.80 2.80
CA ALA A 714 14.71 -24.86 1.78
C ALA A 714 15.20 -24.40 0.41
N TYR A 715 14.64 -25.04 -0.61
CA TYR A 715 14.68 -24.59 -2.00
C TYR A 715 13.26 -24.56 -2.53
N THR A 716 12.83 -23.43 -3.07
CA THR A 716 11.49 -23.30 -3.66
C THR A 716 11.51 -22.48 -4.92
N LYS A 717 10.90 -23.00 -5.99
CA LYS A 717 10.53 -22.20 -7.15
C LYS A 717 9.13 -21.62 -6.95
N THR A 718 8.98 -20.33 -7.22
CA THR A 718 7.72 -19.60 -6.98
C THR A 718 7.31 -18.76 -8.18
N MET A 719 6.03 -18.43 -8.25
CA MET A 719 5.46 -17.43 -9.16
C MET A 719 4.43 -16.57 -8.42
N MET A 720 4.11 -15.42 -8.99
CA MET A 720 3.11 -14.50 -8.45
C MET A 720 2.04 -14.20 -9.50
N GLN A 721 0.79 -14.05 -9.06
CA GLN A 721 -0.30 -13.57 -9.89
C GLN A 721 0.06 -12.21 -10.53
N MET A 722 -0.43 -11.96 -11.74
CA MET A 722 -0.15 -10.69 -12.43
C MET A 722 -1.09 -9.58 -11.96
N ASP A 723 -0.54 -8.38 -11.84
CA ASP A 723 -1.31 -7.17 -11.54
C ASP A 723 -2.21 -6.81 -12.73
N ALA A 724 -3.50 -6.61 -12.49
CA ALA A 724 -4.48 -6.35 -13.55
C ALA A 724 -4.21 -5.01 -14.26
N ASN A 725 -3.66 -4.01 -13.55
CA ASN A 725 -3.27 -2.73 -14.17
C ASN A 725 -2.13 -2.94 -15.18
N ASN A 726 -1.19 -3.83 -14.86
CA ASN A 726 -0.06 -4.18 -15.72
C ASN A 726 -0.49 -4.99 -16.96
N LEU A 727 -1.72 -5.53 -16.99
CA LEU A 727 -2.26 -6.27 -18.14
C LEU A 727 -3.20 -5.42 -19.00
N GLY A 728 -4.14 -4.72 -18.36
CA GLY A 728 -5.31 -4.15 -19.02
C GLY A 728 -5.17 -2.69 -19.48
N ARG A 729 -4.30 -1.88 -18.87
CA ARG A 729 -4.19 -0.44 -19.19
C ARG A 729 -3.77 -0.19 -20.64
N GLY A 730 -4.41 0.77 -21.27
CA GLY A 730 -4.18 1.20 -22.65
C GLY A 730 -2.98 2.12 -22.81
N ARG A 731 -2.75 2.51 -24.06
CA ARG A 731 -1.74 3.52 -24.42
C ARG A 731 -2.32 4.92 -24.30
N VAL A 732 -1.54 5.81 -23.68
CA VAL A 732 -1.81 7.23 -23.52
C VAL A 732 -0.72 8.00 -24.26
N PHE A 733 -1.10 8.99 -25.06
CA PHE A 733 -0.15 9.90 -25.72
C PHE A 733 -0.05 11.20 -24.95
N THR A 734 1.17 11.66 -24.73
CA THR A 734 1.47 13.01 -24.24
C THR A 734 1.54 13.93 -25.44
N THR A 735 0.85 15.07 -25.35
CA THR A 735 0.83 16.05 -26.43
C THR A 735 1.33 17.41 -25.94
N ASN A 736 2.02 18.12 -26.82
CA ASN A 736 2.42 19.51 -26.59
C ASN A 736 1.74 20.42 -27.60
N TYR A 737 1.34 21.60 -27.16
CA TYR A 737 0.75 22.60 -28.04
C TYR A 737 1.80 23.17 -29.00
N ASP A 738 1.57 23.02 -30.30
CA ASP A 738 2.33 23.68 -31.35
C ASP A 738 1.61 24.95 -31.79
N SER A 739 2.18 26.10 -31.43
CA SER A 739 1.63 27.41 -31.77
C SER A 739 1.61 27.71 -33.27
N ASP A 740 2.55 27.16 -34.05
CA ASP A 740 2.70 27.48 -35.46
C ASP A 740 1.59 26.82 -36.28
N ASN A 741 1.23 25.59 -35.91
CA ASN A 741 0.17 24.83 -36.56
C ASN A 741 -1.16 24.88 -35.80
N ASN A 742 -1.14 25.38 -34.56
CA ASN A 742 -2.27 25.38 -33.64
C ASN A 742 -2.90 23.98 -33.54
N VAL A 743 -2.07 23.01 -33.21
CA VAL A 743 -2.48 21.63 -32.93
C VAL A 743 -1.69 21.13 -31.73
N PHE A 744 -2.21 20.13 -31.05
CA PHE A 744 -1.45 19.40 -30.04
C PHE A 744 -0.71 18.26 -30.73
N LYS A 745 0.63 18.37 -30.78
CA LYS A 745 1.50 17.36 -31.36
C LYS A 745 1.77 16.27 -30.35
N SER A 746 1.68 15.01 -30.77
CA SER A 746 2.11 13.88 -29.94
C SER A 746 3.63 13.88 -29.81
N VAL A 747 4.14 14.00 -28.58
CA VAL A 747 5.57 14.13 -28.30
C VAL A 747 6.15 12.92 -27.57
N SER A 748 5.32 12.17 -26.85
CA SER A 748 5.67 10.91 -26.23
C SER A 748 4.42 10.08 -25.97
N ALA A 749 4.59 8.83 -25.55
CA ALA A 749 3.51 7.92 -25.20
C ALA A 749 3.88 7.09 -23.98
N SER A 750 2.88 6.57 -23.29
CA SER A 750 3.03 5.58 -22.23
C SER A 750 1.99 4.48 -22.39
N GLU A 751 2.38 3.21 -22.24
CA GLU A 751 1.49 2.07 -22.23
C GLU A 751 1.81 1.19 -21.02
N TYR A 752 1.00 1.37 -19.98
CA TYR A 752 1.20 0.70 -18.69
C TYR A 752 0.58 -0.69 -18.62
N GLY A 753 -0.18 -1.13 -19.63
CA GLY A 753 -0.77 -2.47 -19.69
C GLY A 753 -0.26 -3.28 -20.87
N ASN A 754 0.45 -4.37 -20.56
CA ASN A 754 1.03 -5.30 -21.53
C ASN A 754 0.48 -6.74 -21.31
N PRO A 755 -0.48 -7.18 -22.13
CA PRO A 755 -1.14 -8.48 -21.95
C PRO A 755 -0.25 -9.69 -22.30
N TYR A 756 0.94 -9.45 -22.86
CA TYR A 756 1.88 -10.50 -23.27
C TYR A 756 2.95 -10.79 -22.23
N MET A 757 2.94 -10.11 -21.08
CA MET A 757 3.94 -10.30 -20.03
C MET A 757 3.83 -11.63 -19.32
N ASN A 758 4.97 -12.19 -18.95
CA ASN A 758 5.10 -13.30 -18.03
C ASN A 758 4.96 -12.84 -16.57
N PRO A 759 4.43 -13.69 -15.67
CA PRO A 759 4.40 -13.40 -14.25
C PRO A 759 5.81 -13.31 -13.66
N TRP A 760 5.90 -12.73 -12.47
CA TRP A 760 7.13 -12.78 -11.67
C TRP A 760 7.44 -14.22 -11.29
N ARG A 761 8.72 -14.61 -11.38
CA ARG A 761 9.23 -15.94 -11.04
C ARG A 761 10.54 -15.85 -10.31
N SER A 762 10.77 -16.75 -9.36
CA SER A 762 12.05 -16.83 -8.65
C SER A 762 12.41 -18.24 -8.20
N ASP A 763 13.72 -18.44 -8.03
CA ASP A 763 14.30 -19.50 -7.22
C ASP A 763 14.72 -18.93 -5.86
N ASN A 764 14.22 -19.54 -4.79
CA ASN A 764 14.48 -19.10 -3.43
C ASN A 764 15.28 -20.16 -2.68
N LEU A 765 16.28 -19.72 -1.93
CA LEU A 765 17.11 -20.53 -1.05
C LEU A 765 17.10 -19.94 0.36
N ASP A 766 16.82 -20.80 1.33
CA ASP A 766 16.73 -20.43 2.74
C ASP A 766 17.54 -21.38 3.61
N ALA A 767 18.20 -20.81 4.62
CA ALA A 767 18.83 -21.57 5.69
C ALA A 767 18.57 -20.89 7.04
N SER A 768 18.10 -21.62 8.05
CA SER A 768 17.94 -21.10 9.42
C SER A 768 18.54 -22.02 10.46
N LEU A 769 19.16 -21.43 11.48
CA LEU A 769 19.56 -22.10 12.71
C LEU A 769 18.74 -21.52 13.86
N GLU A 770 18.04 -22.39 14.58
CA GLU A 770 17.03 -22.03 15.57
C GLU A 770 17.35 -22.75 16.88
N TRP A 771 17.49 -22.00 17.97
CA TRP A 771 17.74 -22.55 19.30
C TRP A 771 16.63 -22.14 20.26
N TYR A 772 15.90 -23.13 20.77
CA TYR A 772 14.74 -23.00 21.64
C TYR A 772 15.13 -23.36 23.08
N PHE A 773 15.58 -22.38 23.87
CA PHE A 773 16.13 -22.65 25.20
C PHE A 773 15.08 -22.64 26.33
N THR A 774 13.87 -22.16 26.06
CA THR A 774 12.67 -22.28 26.91
C THR A 774 11.40 -22.32 26.04
N ASP A 775 10.22 -22.57 26.63
CA ASP A 775 8.94 -22.66 25.90
C ASP A 775 8.59 -21.40 25.09
N GLY A 776 8.98 -20.22 25.58
CA GLY A 776 8.80 -18.93 24.88
C GLY A 776 10.10 -18.26 24.48
N GLY A 777 11.26 -18.91 24.66
CA GLY A 777 12.59 -18.33 24.46
C GLY A 777 13.29 -18.92 23.24
N MET A 778 13.72 -18.07 22.32
CA MET A 778 14.43 -18.50 21.11
C MET A 778 15.51 -17.53 20.63
N ILE A 779 16.53 -18.08 19.98
CA ILE A 779 17.45 -17.36 19.09
C ILE A 779 17.31 -17.98 17.69
N THR A 780 17.11 -17.14 16.68
CA THR A 780 17.03 -17.59 15.28
C THR A 780 18.01 -16.79 14.44
N ILE A 781 18.85 -17.48 13.66
CA ILE A 781 19.75 -16.88 12.68
C ILE A 781 19.36 -17.44 11.31
N GLY A 782 18.87 -16.59 10.42
CA GLY A 782 18.46 -16.95 9.07
C GLY A 782 19.34 -16.31 8.01
N ALA A 783 19.54 -16.98 6.89
CA ALA A 783 20.10 -16.43 5.67
C ALA A 783 19.19 -16.80 4.49
N PHE A 784 19.03 -15.87 3.56
CA PHE A 784 18.17 -16.07 2.41
C PHE A 784 18.80 -15.53 1.13
N ARG A 785 18.39 -16.11 0.01
CA ARG A 785 18.70 -15.67 -1.34
C ARG A 785 17.49 -15.89 -2.22
N VAL A 786 17.04 -14.84 -2.90
CA VAL A 786 15.96 -14.82 -3.89
C VAL A 786 16.58 -14.44 -5.22
N ASP A 787 16.67 -15.40 -6.12
CA ASP A 787 17.13 -15.21 -7.49
C ASP A 787 15.90 -15.01 -8.38
N VAL A 788 15.59 -13.76 -8.73
CA VAL A 788 14.42 -13.43 -9.57
C VAL A 788 14.76 -13.74 -11.03
N GLU A 789 14.04 -14.68 -11.64
CA GLU A 789 14.23 -15.07 -13.04
C GLU A 789 13.53 -14.10 -13.99
N THR A 790 12.29 -13.74 -13.67
CA THR A 790 11.47 -12.83 -14.48
C THR A 790 10.94 -11.73 -13.57
N ALA A 791 11.23 -10.49 -13.93
CA ALA A 791 10.72 -9.28 -13.29
C ALA A 791 9.87 -8.47 -14.25
N ILE A 792 9.11 -7.51 -13.72
CA ILE A 792 8.34 -6.54 -14.50
C ILE A 792 8.90 -5.16 -14.18
N ALA A 793 9.27 -4.41 -15.22
CA ALA A 793 9.81 -3.06 -15.10
C ALA A 793 9.29 -2.15 -16.23
N THR A 794 9.39 -0.85 -16.01
CA THR A 794 9.08 0.16 -17.02
C THR A 794 10.33 0.50 -17.82
N ARG A 795 10.23 0.53 -19.14
CA ARG A 795 11.30 0.94 -20.06
C ARG A 795 10.80 1.95 -21.08
N THR A 796 11.68 2.83 -21.52
CA THR A 796 11.40 3.78 -22.61
C THR A 796 12.12 3.31 -23.87
N THR A 797 11.37 3.16 -24.95
CA THR A 797 11.86 2.87 -26.31
C THR A 797 11.39 3.96 -27.26
N GLN A 798 11.99 4.07 -28.44
CA GLN A 798 11.49 4.96 -29.50
C GLN A 798 10.50 4.22 -30.40
N ILE A 799 9.43 4.91 -30.80
CA ILE A 799 8.46 4.49 -31.81
C ILE A 799 8.25 5.57 -32.85
N ASP A 800 7.79 5.21 -34.05
CA ASP A 800 7.40 6.18 -35.07
C ASP A 800 6.35 7.17 -34.53
N THR A 801 6.42 8.41 -34.97
CA THR A 801 5.42 9.43 -34.65
C THR A 801 4.01 8.99 -35.07
N VAL A 802 3.02 9.47 -34.33
CA VAL A 802 1.60 9.23 -34.59
C VAL A 802 0.91 10.52 -35.06
N PRO A 803 -0.31 10.43 -35.61
CA PRO A 803 -1.08 11.62 -35.91
C PRO A 803 -1.23 12.58 -34.72
N ASP A 804 -1.16 13.88 -35.00
CA ASP A 804 -1.45 14.94 -34.04
C ASP A 804 -2.95 14.98 -33.70
N SER A 805 -3.36 15.88 -32.80
CA SER A 805 -4.75 16.03 -32.35
C SER A 805 -5.80 16.23 -33.44
N ASP A 806 -5.39 16.64 -34.65
CA ASP A 806 -6.26 16.85 -35.80
C ASP A 806 -6.26 15.67 -36.79
N GLY A 807 -5.57 14.58 -36.45
CA GLY A 807 -5.49 13.35 -37.25
C GLY A 807 -4.44 13.38 -38.35
N VAL A 808 -3.57 14.39 -38.40
CA VAL A 808 -2.47 14.48 -39.38
C VAL A 808 -1.13 14.16 -38.70
N ASN A 809 -0.36 13.20 -39.22
CA ASN A 809 1.03 13.01 -38.79
C ASN A 809 1.94 13.97 -39.57
N ARG A 810 2.43 15.01 -38.89
CA ARG A 810 3.28 16.06 -39.50
C ARG A 810 4.78 15.73 -39.50
N ASN A 811 5.20 14.65 -38.83
CA ASN A 811 6.61 14.25 -38.77
C ASN A 811 6.76 12.73 -39.00
N PRO A 812 6.27 12.18 -40.12
CA PRO A 812 6.11 10.73 -40.31
C PRO A 812 7.42 9.92 -40.29
N ASP A 813 8.57 10.57 -40.48
CA ASP A 813 9.89 9.94 -40.42
C ASP A 813 10.60 10.15 -39.06
N GLY A 814 9.92 10.78 -38.10
CA GLY A 814 10.44 11.02 -36.76
C GLY A 814 10.01 9.96 -35.76
N GLU A 815 10.63 10.01 -34.58
CA GLU A 815 10.35 9.11 -33.48
C GLU A 815 9.89 9.89 -32.24
N ILE A 816 9.10 9.24 -31.39
CA ILE A 816 8.71 9.69 -30.06
C ILE A 816 9.03 8.62 -29.03
N ASP A 817 9.28 9.04 -27.80
CA ASP A 817 9.52 8.11 -26.69
C ASP A 817 8.21 7.42 -26.30
N LEU A 818 8.25 6.09 -26.20
CA LEU A 818 7.19 5.24 -25.65
C LEU A 818 7.70 4.56 -24.40
N THR A 819 7.05 4.86 -23.29
CA THR A 819 7.29 4.20 -22.00
C THR A 819 6.35 3.00 -21.86
N VAL A 820 6.88 1.78 -21.79
CA VAL A 820 6.11 0.53 -21.69
C VAL A 820 6.44 -0.23 -20.42
N VAL A 821 5.49 -1.03 -19.94
CA VAL A 821 5.74 -2.07 -18.94
C VAL A 821 6.06 -3.38 -19.67
N GLU A 822 7.20 -3.98 -19.34
CA GLU A 822 7.68 -5.21 -19.98
C GLU A 822 8.42 -6.14 -19.01
N ASN A 823 8.61 -7.40 -19.43
CA ASN A 823 9.45 -8.31 -18.67
C ASN A 823 10.92 -7.92 -18.78
N THR A 824 11.63 -7.98 -17.66
CA THR A 824 13.07 -7.78 -17.59
C THR A 824 13.73 -8.92 -16.81
N GLU A 825 15.06 -9.04 -16.95
CA GLU A 825 15.83 -9.95 -16.09
C GLU A 825 15.76 -9.46 -14.65
N GLY A 826 15.48 -10.37 -13.73
CA GLY A 826 15.39 -10.05 -12.31
C GLY A 826 16.76 -9.88 -11.65
N ASN A 827 16.76 -9.19 -10.52
CA ASN A 827 17.95 -9.03 -9.68
C ASN A 827 17.97 -10.08 -8.57
N VAL A 828 19.15 -10.26 -7.97
CA VAL A 828 19.32 -11.12 -6.80
C VAL A 828 19.14 -10.31 -5.52
N ILE A 829 18.21 -10.74 -4.67
CA ILE A 829 18.06 -10.23 -3.31
C ILE A 829 18.66 -11.25 -2.35
N LYS A 830 19.47 -10.79 -1.41
CA LYS A 830 20.07 -11.66 -0.39
C LYS A 830 20.28 -10.93 0.91
N GLY A 831 20.23 -11.67 2.00
CA GLY A 831 20.31 -11.09 3.32
C GLY A 831 20.41 -12.11 4.43
N TRP A 832 20.39 -11.60 5.64
CA TRP A 832 20.32 -12.40 6.85
C TRP A 832 19.42 -11.75 7.88
N GLU A 833 18.83 -12.58 8.72
CA GLU A 833 17.84 -12.23 9.72
C GLU A 833 18.33 -12.76 11.09
N LEU A 834 18.16 -11.96 12.12
CA LEU A 834 18.38 -12.34 13.51
C LEU A 834 17.07 -12.12 14.27
N GLY A 835 16.68 -13.12 15.05
CA GLY A 835 15.57 -13.03 15.99
C GLY A 835 16.04 -13.47 17.37
N TYR A 836 15.64 -12.74 18.40
CA TYR A 836 15.85 -13.08 19.79
C TYR A 836 14.58 -12.79 20.57
N GLN A 837 14.13 -13.76 21.35
CA GLN A 837 12.97 -13.62 22.21
C GLN A 837 13.23 -14.32 23.53
N GLN A 838 12.84 -13.69 24.63
CA GLN A 838 13.00 -14.28 25.96
C GLN A 838 12.04 -13.68 26.98
N SER A 839 11.38 -14.55 27.74
CA SER A 839 10.81 -14.22 29.06
C SER A 839 11.91 -14.32 30.12
N PHE A 840 11.96 -13.37 31.05
CA PHE A 840 12.91 -13.35 32.18
C PHE A 840 12.29 -13.91 33.47
N ASP A 841 11.42 -14.92 33.34
CA ASP A 841 10.72 -15.59 34.44
C ASP A 841 11.62 -16.21 35.51
N PHE A 842 12.87 -16.51 35.17
CA PHE A 842 13.91 -16.96 36.11
C PHE A 842 14.36 -15.87 37.09
N LEU A 843 14.06 -14.59 36.83
CA LEU A 843 14.37 -13.50 37.77
C LEU A 843 13.38 -13.51 38.95
N PRO A 844 13.80 -13.10 40.16
CA PRO A 844 12.94 -13.17 41.34
C PRO A 844 11.92 -12.02 41.42
N GLY A 845 10.74 -12.32 41.97
CA GLY A 845 9.73 -11.32 42.33
C GLY A 845 9.18 -10.57 41.12
N LEU A 846 9.05 -9.25 41.22
CA LEU A 846 8.51 -8.40 40.15
C LEU A 846 9.32 -8.51 38.85
N TRP A 847 10.64 -8.74 38.94
CA TRP A 847 11.51 -8.85 37.76
C TRP A 847 11.21 -10.08 36.92
N SER A 848 10.57 -11.10 37.49
CA SER A 848 10.12 -12.27 36.73
C SER A 848 9.17 -11.87 35.62
N GLY A 849 8.49 -10.72 35.74
CA GLY A 849 7.51 -10.20 34.80
C GLY A 849 8.07 -9.73 33.45
N LEU A 850 9.36 -9.41 33.38
CA LEU A 850 9.97 -8.83 32.19
C LEU A 850 10.18 -9.84 31.07
N GLY A 851 10.20 -9.34 29.84
CA GLY A 851 10.70 -10.07 28.69
C GLY A 851 10.95 -9.16 27.49
N THR A 852 11.56 -9.72 26.44
CA THR A 852 11.91 -8.95 25.25
C THR A 852 11.76 -9.77 23.98
N THR A 853 11.50 -9.06 22.89
CA THR A 853 11.56 -9.57 21.52
C THR A 853 12.37 -8.57 20.69
N ILE A 854 13.42 -9.03 20.03
CA ILE A 854 14.30 -8.23 19.20
C ILE A 854 14.46 -8.94 17.86
N ASN A 855 14.23 -8.22 16.77
CA ASN A 855 14.60 -8.69 15.44
C ASN A 855 15.50 -7.68 14.73
N TYR A 856 16.32 -8.21 13.84
CA TYR A 856 17.16 -7.44 12.94
C TYR A 856 17.15 -8.10 11.57
N THR A 857 17.11 -7.27 10.53
CA THR A 857 17.19 -7.74 9.15
C THR A 857 18.18 -6.89 8.38
N TYR A 858 19.08 -7.59 7.69
CA TYR A 858 19.99 -7.00 6.71
C TYR A 858 19.65 -7.54 5.32
N THR A 859 19.32 -6.65 4.39
CA THR A 859 18.95 -7.03 3.03
C THR A 859 19.69 -6.21 1.99
N THR A 860 20.24 -6.87 0.98
CA THR A 860 20.90 -6.23 -0.17
C THR A 860 20.33 -6.75 -1.47
N GLY A 861 20.16 -5.82 -2.41
CA GLY A 861 19.84 -6.09 -3.81
C GLY A 861 20.39 -4.94 -4.66
N THR A 862 20.93 -5.26 -5.83
CA THR A 862 21.44 -4.27 -6.77
C THR A 862 20.32 -3.89 -7.73
N GLY A 863 20.10 -2.59 -7.94
CA GLY A 863 19.18 -2.10 -8.96
C GLY A 863 19.88 -1.89 -10.31
N SER A 864 19.17 -1.34 -11.29
CA SER A 864 19.73 -0.97 -12.59
C SER A 864 19.92 0.53 -12.78
N ASP A 865 19.27 1.35 -11.96
CA ASP A 865 19.36 2.80 -12.04
C ASP A 865 20.75 3.31 -11.68
N GLN A 866 21.17 4.39 -12.34
CA GLN A 866 22.38 5.14 -11.98
C GLN A 866 22.00 6.47 -11.31
N ASP A 867 22.77 6.86 -10.32
CA ASP A 867 22.61 8.12 -9.59
C ASP A 867 23.35 9.28 -10.28
N PHE A 868 23.31 10.47 -9.66
CA PHE A 868 23.95 11.68 -10.17
C PHE A 868 25.45 11.54 -10.48
N TYR A 869 26.15 10.66 -9.76
CA TYR A 869 27.58 10.41 -9.92
C TYR A 869 27.87 9.15 -10.75
N GLY A 870 26.85 8.58 -11.40
CA GLY A 870 26.97 7.39 -12.25
C GLY A 870 27.09 6.09 -11.45
N LYS A 871 26.83 6.12 -10.14
CA LYS A 871 26.86 4.93 -9.29
C LYS A 871 25.55 4.19 -9.40
N THR A 872 25.63 2.86 -9.55
CA THR A 872 24.43 2.01 -9.54
C THR A 872 23.71 2.10 -8.20
N ALA A 873 22.44 2.47 -8.24
CA ALA A 873 21.55 2.52 -7.09
C ALA A 873 21.19 1.10 -6.60
N PRO A 874 20.87 0.93 -5.30
CA PRO A 874 20.33 -0.33 -4.82
C PRO A 874 18.94 -0.59 -5.41
N MET A 875 18.41 -1.79 -5.19
CA MET A 875 17.03 -2.09 -5.53
C MET A 875 16.08 -1.11 -4.83
N ALA A 876 15.10 -0.59 -5.58
CA ALA A 876 14.10 0.32 -5.05
C ALA A 876 13.23 -0.34 -3.97
N ASP A 877 12.76 0.48 -3.04
CA ASP A 877 11.88 0.13 -1.93
C ASP A 877 12.41 -0.91 -0.93
N ASN A 878 13.73 -1.07 -0.86
CA ASN A 878 14.36 -1.92 0.15
C ASN A 878 15.19 -1.10 1.13
N SER A 879 14.84 -1.17 2.42
CA SER A 879 15.70 -0.65 3.49
C SER A 879 16.77 -1.67 3.85
N LYS A 880 18.04 -1.25 3.80
CA LYS A 880 19.18 -2.15 4.00
C LYS A 880 19.24 -2.74 5.41
N ASN A 881 18.98 -1.92 6.43
CA ASN A 881 18.99 -2.34 7.83
C ASN A 881 17.64 -2.04 8.48
N GLN A 882 17.15 -2.97 9.27
CA GLN A 882 15.90 -2.84 10.02
C GLN A 882 16.07 -3.43 11.40
N VAL A 883 15.49 -2.78 12.40
CA VAL A 883 15.47 -3.21 13.79
C VAL A 883 14.05 -3.03 14.33
N ASN A 884 13.52 -4.06 14.98
CA ASN A 884 12.40 -3.92 15.89
C ASN A 884 12.83 -4.48 17.25
N ALA A 885 12.62 -3.71 18.30
CA ALA A 885 12.97 -4.07 19.66
C ALA A 885 11.81 -3.76 20.59
N VAL A 886 11.33 -4.78 21.28
CA VAL A 886 10.21 -4.73 22.19
C VAL A 886 10.68 -5.14 23.57
N LEU A 887 10.40 -4.28 24.56
CA LEU A 887 10.46 -4.62 25.97
C LEU A 887 9.04 -4.73 26.50
N TRP A 888 8.71 -5.84 27.13
CA TRP A 888 7.40 -6.08 27.72
C TRP A 888 7.51 -6.52 29.18
N TYR A 889 6.42 -6.33 29.91
CA TYR A 889 6.26 -6.68 31.32
C TYR A 889 4.88 -7.29 31.51
N GLU A 890 4.80 -8.42 32.18
CA GLU A 890 3.56 -9.09 32.57
C GLU A 890 3.74 -9.69 33.96
N TYR A 891 3.11 -9.09 34.97
CA TYR A 891 3.16 -9.59 36.34
C TYR A 891 1.88 -9.27 37.09
N ASP A 892 1.28 -10.31 37.68
CA ASP A 892 0.01 -10.21 38.40
C ASP A 892 -1.05 -9.54 37.51
N LYS A 893 -1.56 -8.37 37.90
CA LYS A 893 -2.60 -7.63 37.17
C LYS A 893 -2.07 -6.63 36.16
N TRP A 894 -0.75 -6.45 36.05
CA TRP A 894 -0.14 -5.41 35.22
C TRP A 894 0.48 -6.00 33.97
N GLN A 895 0.18 -5.39 32.83
CA GLN A 895 0.92 -5.61 31.59
C GLN A 895 1.40 -4.26 31.06
N ALA A 896 2.62 -4.20 30.53
CA ALA A 896 3.16 -3.00 29.91
C ALA A 896 4.12 -3.34 28.79
N ARG A 897 4.29 -2.44 27.82
CA ARG A 897 5.16 -2.64 26.68
C ARG A 897 5.66 -1.35 26.09
N ILE A 898 6.88 -1.39 25.58
CA ILE A 898 7.51 -0.33 24.76
C ILE A 898 8.11 -1.01 23.53
N ALA A 899 7.75 -0.51 22.35
CA ALA A 899 8.25 -0.99 21.07
C ALA A 899 9.02 0.13 20.37
N TYR A 900 10.25 -0.16 19.95
CA TYR A 900 11.07 0.70 19.12
C TYR A 900 11.23 0.08 17.74
N ASN A 901 10.91 0.85 16.71
CA ASN A 901 11.01 0.45 15.31
C ASN A 901 12.00 1.36 14.60
N TYR A 902 12.89 0.78 13.80
CA TYR A 902 13.85 1.52 12.99
C TYR A 902 14.05 0.87 11.64
N ARG A 903 14.15 1.71 10.61
CA ARG A 903 14.62 1.33 9.27
C ARG A 903 15.59 2.38 8.75
N SER A 904 16.63 1.93 8.06
CA SER A 904 17.56 2.81 7.35
C SER A 904 16.88 3.50 6.17
N GLU A 905 17.57 4.47 5.58
CA GLU A 905 17.19 5.08 4.29
C GLU A 905 16.86 4.01 3.24
N ARG A 906 15.92 4.33 2.35
CA ARG A 906 15.60 3.49 1.19
C ARG A 906 15.62 4.31 -0.10
N PHE A 907 16.18 3.72 -1.14
CA PHE A 907 16.06 4.24 -2.49
C PHE A 907 14.63 4.00 -2.96
N ILE A 908 13.92 5.04 -3.41
CA ILE A 908 12.52 4.91 -3.86
C ILE A 908 12.38 4.98 -5.38
N GLY A 909 13.43 5.42 -6.07
CA GLY A 909 13.51 5.45 -7.52
C GLY A 909 14.50 6.50 -8.01
N ARG A 910 14.68 6.56 -9.32
CA ARG A 910 15.50 7.58 -9.97
C ARG A 910 14.61 8.64 -10.60
N GLN A 911 15.02 9.89 -10.49
CA GLN A 911 14.40 11.02 -11.18
C GLN A 911 15.41 11.65 -12.14
N TRP A 912 14.92 12.42 -13.10
CA TRP A 912 15.73 13.17 -14.04
C TRP A 912 15.57 14.66 -13.77
N ILE A 913 16.70 15.36 -13.67
CA ILE A 913 16.77 16.80 -13.45
C ILE A 913 17.49 17.41 -14.66
N ASP A 914 16.72 17.74 -15.71
CA ASP A 914 17.21 18.27 -16.99
C ASP A 914 18.43 17.49 -17.55
N GLY A 915 18.28 16.17 -17.65
CA GLY A 915 19.30 15.25 -18.16
C GLY A 915 20.27 14.71 -17.10
N ASN A 916 20.20 15.22 -15.86
CA ASN A 916 21.01 14.70 -14.76
C ASN A 916 20.20 13.62 -14.00
N PRO A 917 20.63 12.35 -14.00
CA PRO A 917 19.98 11.34 -13.16
C PRO A 917 20.18 11.70 -11.69
N SER A 918 19.19 11.47 -10.84
CA SER A 918 19.30 11.74 -9.40
C SER A 918 18.55 10.68 -8.63
N ALA A 919 19.21 10.14 -7.61
CA ALA A 919 18.61 9.11 -6.78
C ALA A 919 17.62 9.74 -5.79
N TRP A 920 16.36 9.30 -5.81
CA TRP A 920 15.36 9.74 -4.84
C TRP A 920 15.35 8.77 -3.67
N TRP A 921 15.50 9.32 -2.47
CA TRP A 921 15.57 8.56 -1.23
C TRP A 921 14.46 8.95 -0.28
N GLN A 922 14.02 7.99 0.53
CA GLN A 922 13.35 8.28 1.79
C GLN A 922 14.36 8.18 2.92
N ALA A 923 14.36 9.16 3.81
CA ALA A 923 15.22 9.22 5.00
C ALA A 923 14.98 8.04 5.95
N PRO A 924 15.94 7.73 6.84
CA PRO A 924 15.72 6.76 7.91
C PRO A 924 14.52 7.16 8.76
N THR A 925 13.76 6.18 9.24
CA THR A 925 12.65 6.44 10.16
C THR A 925 12.78 5.63 11.44
N SER A 926 12.44 6.26 12.57
CA SER A 926 12.44 5.63 13.88
C SER A 926 11.30 6.12 14.76
N TYR A 927 10.58 5.20 15.40
CA TYR A 927 9.47 5.59 16.27
C TYR A 927 9.30 4.65 17.46
N VAL A 928 8.63 5.18 18.48
CA VAL A 928 8.32 4.46 19.72
C VAL A 928 6.82 4.41 19.94
N ASP A 929 6.34 3.21 20.20
CA ASP A 929 4.97 2.94 20.63
C ASP A 929 5.00 2.35 22.05
N ALA A 930 3.98 2.64 22.86
CA ALA A 930 3.90 2.11 24.21
C ALA A 930 2.47 1.78 24.62
N SER A 931 2.32 0.77 25.48
CA SER A 931 1.04 0.41 26.08
C SER A 931 1.18 0.00 27.54
N VAL A 932 0.13 0.24 28.32
CA VAL A 932 -0.02 -0.26 29.68
C VAL A 932 -1.46 -0.70 29.90
N SER A 933 -1.65 -1.85 30.53
CA SER A 933 -2.96 -2.35 30.92
C SER A 933 -2.96 -2.85 32.37
N TYR A 934 -4.15 -2.82 32.95
CA TYR A 934 -4.42 -3.30 34.30
C TYR A 934 -5.68 -4.15 34.30
N ASP A 935 -5.54 -5.40 34.76
CA ASP A 935 -6.62 -6.35 34.94
C ASP A 935 -7.34 -6.03 36.26
N ILE A 936 -8.54 -5.44 36.16
CA ILE A 936 -9.34 -5.11 37.34
C ILE A 936 -9.71 -6.41 38.07
N ASN A 937 -10.15 -7.39 37.28
CA ASN A 937 -10.45 -8.76 37.66
C ASN A 937 -10.23 -9.68 36.44
N ASP A 938 -10.51 -10.97 36.59
CA ASP A 938 -10.26 -11.99 35.57
C ASP A 938 -11.07 -11.78 34.26
N ASN A 939 -12.08 -10.92 34.29
CA ASN A 939 -13.00 -10.69 33.18
C ASN A 939 -12.87 -9.30 32.55
N VAL A 940 -12.23 -8.33 33.21
CA VAL A 940 -12.24 -6.93 32.79
C VAL A 940 -10.86 -6.29 32.96
N SER A 941 -10.37 -5.69 31.87
CA SER A 941 -9.11 -4.96 31.83
C SER A 941 -9.31 -3.56 31.28
N VAL A 942 -8.55 -2.60 31.80
CA VAL A 942 -8.42 -1.24 31.27
C VAL A 942 -7.03 -1.04 30.70
N TYR A 943 -6.90 -0.23 29.66
CA TYR A 943 -5.60 0.05 29.05
C TYR A 943 -5.48 1.47 28.51
N LEU A 944 -4.23 1.91 28.41
CA LEU A 944 -3.78 3.13 27.76
C LEU A 944 -2.68 2.77 26.75
N GLN A 945 -2.78 3.33 25.55
CA GLN A 945 -1.83 3.14 24.47
C GLN A 945 -1.39 4.49 23.90
N GLY A 946 -0.16 4.54 23.40
CA GLY A 946 0.39 5.66 22.66
C GLY A 946 1.13 5.17 21.42
N THR A 947 0.75 5.67 20.25
CA THR A 947 1.44 5.41 18.98
C THR A 947 2.26 6.62 18.56
N ASN A 948 3.38 6.37 17.89
CA ASN A 948 4.33 7.37 17.38
C ASN A 948 4.67 8.44 18.43
N LEU A 949 5.04 8.03 19.65
CA LEU A 949 5.32 8.93 20.78
C LEU A 949 6.51 9.87 20.51
N THR A 950 7.39 9.51 19.57
CA THR A 950 8.50 10.34 19.11
C THR A 950 8.09 11.44 18.13
N LYS A 951 6.85 11.39 17.61
CA LYS A 951 6.34 12.26 16.54
C LYS A 951 7.22 12.19 15.29
N GLU A 952 7.58 10.96 14.91
CA GLU A 952 8.35 10.70 13.70
C GLU A 952 7.53 11.07 12.47
N TYR A 953 8.18 11.73 11.52
CA TYR A 953 7.64 12.10 10.22
C TYR A 953 8.38 11.32 9.12
N GLU A 954 7.80 11.28 7.93
CA GLU A 954 8.47 10.73 6.76
C GLU A 954 9.03 11.86 5.90
N GLU A 955 10.30 11.75 5.50
CA GLU A 955 10.97 12.74 4.67
C GLU A 955 11.59 12.07 3.45
N THR A 956 11.45 12.71 2.28
CA THR A 956 12.15 12.30 1.08
C THR A 956 13.09 13.39 0.61
N TYR A 957 14.22 13.00 0.03
CA TYR A 957 15.25 13.90 -0.47
C TYR A 957 15.83 13.43 -1.81
N MET A 958 16.38 14.37 -2.56
CA MET A 958 16.92 14.14 -3.90
C MET A 958 18.44 14.11 -3.87
N GLN A 959 19.02 12.92 -4.05
CA GLN A 959 20.45 12.59 -4.10
C GLN A 959 21.24 12.89 -2.83
N TRP A 960 21.10 14.09 -2.28
CA TRP A 960 21.75 14.62 -1.10
C TRP A 960 20.71 14.87 -0.01
N SER A 961 21.00 14.47 1.22
CA SER A 961 20.03 14.50 2.33
C SER A 961 19.55 15.91 2.70
N ASP A 962 20.29 16.95 2.33
CA ASP A 962 19.94 18.35 2.54
C ASP A 962 19.07 18.94 1.42
N VAL A 963 18.79 18.19 0.35
CA VAL A 963 17.85 18.57 -0.70
C VAL A 963 16.52 17.87 -0.46
N VAL A 964 15.77 18.40 0.52
CA VAL A 964 14.45 17.89 0.91
C VAL A 964 13.46 18.11 -0.23
N VAL A 965 12.76 17.04 -0.61
CA VAL A 965 11.70 17.06 -1.63
C VAL A 965 10.37 17.29 -0.96
N ASN A 966 10.00 16.44 0.00
CA ASN A 966 8.79 16.60 0.79
C ASN A 966 8.91 15.94 2.16
N GLN A 967 8.04 16.37 3.07
CA GLN A 967 7.93 15.85 4.42
C GLN A 967 6.45 15.59 4.74
N ASN A 968 6.10 14.37 5.17
CA ASN A 968 4.77 14.00 5.64
C ASN A 968 4.77 13.92 7.17
N ILE A 969 3.94 14.73 7.82
CA ILE A 969 3.80 14.76 9.27
C ILE A 969 2.63 13.90 9.69
N TYR A 970 2.92 12.93 10.55
CA TYR A 970 1.93 12.12 11.25
C TYR A 970 1.81 12.60 12.70
N GLU A 971 0.70 12.27 13.33
CA GLU A 971 0.48 12.58 14.74
C GLU A 971 0.84 11.43 15.67
N ALA A 972 1.19 11.80 16.91
CA ALA A 972 1.14 10.88 18.04
C ALA A 972 -0.33 10.72 18.45
N ARG A 973 -0.78 9.48 18.66
CA ARG A 973 -2.16 9.19 19.09
C ARG A 973 -2.18 8.48 20.42
N TYR A 974 -3.19 8.80 21.22
CA TYR A 974 -3.39 8.22 22.53
C TYR A 974 -4.75 7.55 22.56
N THR A 975 -4.78 6.30 23.02
CA THR A 975 -6.00 5.49 23.06
C THR A 975 -6.24 4.98 24.47
N VAL A 976 -7.45 5.16 24.97
CA VAL A 976 -7.92 4.56 26.24
C VAL A 976 -8.99 3.55 25.91
N GLY A 977 -8.92 2.37 26.51
CA GLY A 977 -9.89 1.32 26.27
C GLY A 977 -10.23 0.46 27.48
N VAL A 978 -11.35 -0.22 27.35
CA VAL A 978 -11.80 -1.33 28.21
C VAL A 978 -11.97 -2.56 27.34
N ARG A 979 -11.55 -3.71 27.86
CA ARG A 979 -11.92 -5.01 27.31
C ARG A 979 -12.52 -5.90 28.37
N ALA A 980 -13.46 -6.74 27.94
CA ALA A 980 -14.09 -7.71 28.80
C ALA A 980 -14.23 -9.07 28.11
N LYS A 981 -14.15 -10.14 28.89
CA LYS A 981 -14.33 -11.54 28.45
C LYS A 981 -15.19 -12.29 29.48
N PHE A 982 -16.18 -13.05 29.01
CA PHE A 982 -17.14 -13.79 29.84
C PHE A 982 -17.39 -15.21 29.34
#